data_AF-A0A8H6C745-F1
#
_entry.id   AF-A0A8H6C745-F1
#
_cell.length_a   1.000
_cell.length_b   1.000
_cell.length_c   1.000
_cell.angle_alpha   90.00
_cell.angle_beta   90.00
_cell.angle_gamma   90.00
#
_symmetry.space_group_name_H-M   'P 1'
#
loop_
_entity.id
_entity.type
_entity.pdbx_description
1 polymer ?
#
loop_
_entity_poly.entity_id
_entity_poly.type
_entity_poly.pdbx_seq_one_letter_code
_entity_poly.pdbx_strand_id
1 'polypeptide(L)'
;MFIQRIVGVLSASVIFFHTSSALVARKASASASSSSLAIAATVYAGNATAKGFPGVTRDNGGGGKVNGHNVIVFGDTQTPIDGPTNSSWESNTYTYVPDTSNPLAVQDFGSNGHPELMVPWGEGEGNATDPTDHSNWFIWPDSTFDKHDGLNYPLATQFNNGSDLEAYAVYGVGLRTPRTWYYNTLCKITANDTGLTVTRPVQKYITPDFQYKWGWAVASHTDGEIRLFAVQDENLYIAKVPWDEMEDTSKLTYWDGTSWSKKEASAASIATGSFASGDVFWSPHHQSWVAMFMGEAATGSTFYVSISTSGNEWGPYTEAQKIFDPPWDQGIFNYGGHAYSQFFDTDAKDVLVSWTVSGAYTQMAKVTWDDKETPLGQGFSGAHMHLSIGVDGFRWPTNQQMNAESRSSGCVIGSTRSASGIVALRVCIPTVRRPTGDRSLMHVGLSLAPYLFDKRKVCKATNVVLSNDDGWAEINIRTFYNTLTAAGDSVVLSAPAENESGTGSSDAPATPLTEPCEYNSCPTGSPAEGNNASNTRLNYVNSYPVTSMRYGIQTLSPKFFGGAPDIAVAGFNVGANLGSTVLISGTVGAATEASKEGIPAIAFSGTTGSQTGYTAPVQTYMTVYADLSTNVTQSLVASGKPYLPSDIWLNVNFPAVNCSTCSSPADFKFVLSRINSATSSTAKDVNTCGSTRLPTETTVVDTAGCYASISVGNAVAKTDANATEQAVVLEKLRSILSCLP
;
A
#
# COMPACT_ATOMS: atom_id res chain seq x y z
N MET A 1 -63.17 62.76 21.18
CA MET A 1 -61.91 63.24 21.76
C MET A 1 -60.84 62.21 21.45
N PHE A 2 -59.86 62.64 20.66
CA PHE A 2 -58.57 62.04 20.28
C PHE A 2 -58.53 60.55 19.86
N ILE A 3 -58.65 60.21 18.56
CA ILE A 3 -57.69 60.36 17.43
C ILE A 3 -56.62 59.25 17.50
N GLN A 4 -56.37 58.39 16.51
CA GLN A 4 -56.79 58.25 15.11
C GLN A 4 -56.33 56.84 14.63
N ARG A 5 -57.19 56.04 13.95
CA ARG A 5 -57.19 55.73 12.49
C ARG A 5 -56.04 54.81 12.04
N ILE A 6 -56.19 53.78 11.19
CA ILE A 6 -57.21 53.38 10.20
C ILE A 6 -56.91 51.90 9.81
N VAL A 7 -57.86 50.96 9.90
CA VAL A 7 -58.60 50.30 8.79
C VAL A 7 -57.66 49.66 7.74
N GLY A 8 -57.57 48.33 7.62
CA GLY A 8 -58.55 47.43 6.97
C GLY A 8 -58.19 47.29 5.48
N VAL A 9 -58.06 46.11 4.85
CA VAL A 9 -59.17 45.27 4.39
C VAL A 9 -58.61 44.01 3.69
N LEU A 10 -59.25 42.87 4.01
CA LEU A 10 -59.52 41.62 3.25
C LEU A 10 -58.88 41.36 1.87
N SER A 11 -58.51 40.09 1.61
CA SER A 11 -59.37 39.12 0.89
C SER A 11 -58.65 37.79 0.60
N ALA A 12 -59.38 36.67 0.77
CA ALA A 12 -58.97 35.31 0.41
C ALA A 12 -59.51 34.91 -0.98
N SER A 13 -58.76 34.09 -1.73
CA SER A 13 -59.22 32.92 -2.54
C SER A 13 -58.03 32.27 -3.29
N VAL A 14 -57.59 31.04 -2.93
CA VAL A 14 -57.75 29.74 -3.64
C VAL A 14 -57.34 29.80 -5.14
N ILE A 15 -56.30 29.08 -5.65
CA ILE A 15 -56.31 27.69 -6.20
C ILE A 15 -54.88 27.30 -6.72
N PHE A 16 -54.44 26.08 -6.33
CA PHE A 16 -53.50 25.08 -6.93
C PHE A 16 -52.16 25.47 -7.61
N PHE A 17 -51.06 24.78 -7.24
CA PHE A 17 -50.31 23.81 -8.09
C PHE A 17 -49.16 23.11 -7.31
N HIS A 18 -48.77 21.92 -7.79
CA HIS A 18 -47.79 20.95 -7.27
C HIS A 18 -46.40 21.51 -6.86
N THR A 19 -45.71 20.85 -5.91
CA THR A 19 -44.41 20.17 -6.13
C THR A 19 -43.81 19.57 -4.84
N SER A 20 -43.31 18.33 -5.00
CA SER A 20 -42.08 17.73 -4.47
C SER A 20 -41.77 17.66 -2.97
N SER A 21 -41.68 16.43 -2.50
CA SER A 21 -41.16 15.96 -1.22
C SER A 21 -39.72 16.45 -0.96
N ALA A 22 -39.56 17.33 0.03
CA ALA A 22 -38.25 17.65 0.60
C ALA A 22 -37.90 16.63 1.70
N LEU A 23 -36.91 15.78 1.43
CA LEU A 23 -36.30 14.93 2.45
C LEU A 23 -35.39 15.82 3.32
N VAL A 24 -35.79 15.99 4.58
CA VAL A 24 -35.06 16.79 5.57
C VAL A 24 -33.77 16.05 5.96
N ALA A 25 -32.63 16.54 5.47
CA ALA A 25 -31.32 16.14 5.97
C ALA A 25 -31.12 16.68 7.39
N ARG A 26 -31.04 15.77 8.37
CA ARG A 26 -30.69 16.10 9.76
C ARG A 26 -29.23 16.57 9.81
N LYS A 27 -29.02 17.83 10.20
CA LYS A 27 -27.72 18.35 10.67
C LYS A 27 -27.27 17.55 11.89
N ALA A 28 -26.24 16.72 11.74
CA ALA A 28 -25.43 16.25 12.86
C ALA A 28 -24.33 17.27 13.11
N SER A 29 -24.39 17.99 14.23
CA SER A 29 -23.27 18.79 14.73
C SER A 29 -22.24 17.85 15.34
N ALA A 30 -21.20 17.48 14.60
CA ALA A 30 -20.04 16.82 15.14
C ALA A 30 -19.09 17.87 15.73
N SER A 31 -18.83 17.79 17.03
CA SER A 31 -17.75 18.52 17.68
C SER A 31 -16.42 18.04 17.12
N ALA A 32 -15.64 18.93 16.52
CA ALA A 32 -14.31 18.65 16.02
C ALA A 32 -13.37 18.28 17.19
N SER A 33 -13.19 16.97 17.42
CA SER A 33 -11.96 16.45 18.02
C SER A 33 -10.98 16.23 16.87
N SER A 34 -9.82 16.90 16.92
CA SER A 34 -8.74 16.73 15.95
C SER A 34 -8.21 15.29 16.03
N SER A 35 -8.73 14.40 15.19
CA SER A 35 -8.15 13.09 14.88
C SER A 35 -7.29 13.26 13.63
N SER A 36 -5.97 13.13 13.76
CA SER A 36 -5.12 12.96 12.57
C SER A 36 -5.44 11.60 11.98
N LEU A 37 -5.91 11.56 10.74
CA LEU A 37 -5.95 10.31 9.97
C LEU A 37 -4.53 9.75 9.93
N ALA A 38 -4.26 8.54 10.42
CA ALA A 38 -3.04 7.85 10.04
C ALA A 38 -3.38 7.04 8.80
N ILE A 39 -2.61 7.25 7.75
CA ILE A 39 -2.85 6.62 6.47
C ILE A 39 -1.92 5.43 6.40
N ALA A 40 -2.47 4.23 6.59
CA ALA A 40 -1.79 2.99 6.23
C ALA A 40 -1.95 2.76 4.73
N ALA A 41 -0.85 2.47 4.02
CA ALA A 41 -0.85 2.16 2.60
C ALA A 41 -0.01 0.90 2.33
N THR A 42 -0.49 0.00 1.48
CA THR A 42 0.27 -1.15 0.97
C THR A 42 0.90 -0.76 -0.36
N VAL A 43 2.22 -0.90 -0.51
CA VAL A 43 3.01 -0.37 -1.64
C VAL A 43 3.61 -1.52 -2.46
N TYR A 44 3.30 -1.59 -3.75
CA TYR A 44 3.87 -2.57 -4.71
C TYR A 44 4.78 -1.86 -5.72
N ALA A 45 6.09 -1.90 -5.54
CA ALA A 45 7.05 -1.18 -6.39
C ALA A 45 7.68 -2.08 -7.47
N GLY A 46 7.81 -1.58 -8.70
CA GLY A 46 8.58 -2.21 -9.77
C GLY A 46 8.79 -1.30 -10.97
N ASN A 47 9.60 -1.73 -11.94
CA ASN A 47 9.84 -0.97 -13.17
C ASN A 47 8.64 -1.08 -14.12
N ALA A 48 8.29 0.00 -14.80
CA ALA A 48 7.39 -0.07 -15.94
C ALA A 48 8.00 -1.00 -17.02
N THR A 49 7.40 -2.15 -17.26
CA THR A 49 7.81 -3.08 -18.32
C THR A 49 6.98 -2.84 -19.57
N ALA A 50 7.64 -2.33 -20.60
CA ALA A 50 7.04 -2.08 -21.89
C ALA A 50 7.00 -3.34 -22.76
N LYS A 51 5.82 -3.74 -23.21
CA LYS A 51 5.69 -4.85 -24.18
C LYS A 51 6.21 -4.41 -25.56
N GLY A 52 7.34 -4.96 -25.98
CA GLY A 52 7.93 -4.72 -27.31
C GLY A 52 9.06 -3.69 -27.36
N PHE A 53 9.41 -3.04 -26.24
CA PHE A 53 10.45 -2.01 -26.15
C PHE A 53 11.47 -2.36 -25.04
N PRO A 54 12.34 -3.37 -25.24
CA PRO A 54 13.29 -3.80 -24.21
C PRO A 54 14.36 -2.74 -23.94
N GLY A 55 14.54 -2.36 -22.67
CA GLY A 55 15.65 -1.50 -22.24
C GLY A 55 15.37 0.01 -22.26
N VAL A 56 14.12 0.43 -22.48
CA VAL A 56 13.73 1.85 -22.38
C VAL A 56 13.85 2.34 -20.92
N THR A 57 14.50 3.48 -20.72
CA THR A 57 14.58 4.19 -19.42
C THR A 57 13.74 5.46 -19.50
N ARG A 58 13.17 5.89 -18.37
CA ARG A 58 12.17 6.96 -18.30
C ARG A 58 12.39 7.84 -17.08
N ASP A 59 12.15 9.12 -17.27
CA ASP A 59 12.11 10.12 -16.22
C ASP A 59 10.69 10.70 -16.08
N ASN A 60 10.36 11.07 -14.85
CA ASN A 60 9.14 11.72 -14.43
C ASN A 60 7.89 10.83 -14.66
N GLY A 61 6.69 11.42 -14.57
CA GLY A 61 5.46 10.70 -14.92
C GLY A 61 4.21 11.49 -14.57
N GLY A 62 3.76 12.41 -15.42
CA GLY A 62 2.46 13.09 -15.25
C GLY A 62 1.37 12.40 -16.07
N GLY A 63 0.12 12.37 -15.63
CA GLY A 63 -0.89 11.58 -16.36
C GLY A 63 -2.27 11.57 -15.75
N GLY A 64 -3.22 11.00 -16.48
CA GLY A 64 -4.64 11.01 -16.13
C GLY A 64 -5.46 10.09 -17.03
N LYS A 65 -6.75 9.94 -16.74
CA LYS A 65 -7.66 9.18 -17.60
C LYS A 65 -8.11 10.09 -18.73
N VAL A 66 -7.95 9.64 -19.98
CA VAL A 66 -8.35 10.38 -21.18
C VAL A 66 -9.20 9.46 -22.05
N ASN A 67 -10.46 9.85 -22.29
CA ASN A 67 -11.40 9.06 -23.10
C ASN A 67 -11.45 7.56 -22.70
N GLY A 68 -11.45 7.28 -21.40
CA GLY A 68 -11.46 5.91 -20.85
C GLY A 68 -10.11 5.20 -20.79
N HIS A 69 -9.04 5.77 -21.34
CA HIS A 69 -7.69 5.22 -21.30
C HIS A 69 -6.88 5.83 -20.15
N ASN A 70 -6.17 5.01 -19.38
CA ASN A 70 -5.23 5.48 -18.36
C ASN A 70 -3.91 5.85 -19.03
N VAL A 71 -3.57 7.14 -19.06
CA VAL A 71 -2.40 7.66 -19.80
C VAL A 71 -1.35 8.15 -18.82
N ILE A 72 -0.12 7.68 -18.96
CA ILE A 72 1.05 8.27 -18.30
C ILE A 72 1.95 8.89 -19.36
N VAL A 73 2.42 10.09 -19.08
CA VAL A 73 3.34 10.89 -19.89
C VAL A 73 4.65 11.00 -19.14
N PHE A 74 5.71 10.52 -19.75
CA PHE A 74 7.06 10.59 -19.23
C PHE A 74 7.76 11.81 -19.82
N GLY A 75 8.76 12.31 -19.10
CA GLY A 75 9.73 13.27 -19.61
C GLY A 75 10.81 12.58 -20.42
N ASP A 76 12.07 12.82 -20.05
CA ASP A 76 13.24 12.24 -20.73
C ASP A 76 13.11 10.71 -20.81
N THR A 77 12.99 10.21 -22.04
CA THR A 77 12.88 8.79 -22.35
C THR A 77 14.08 8.38 -23.18
N GLN A 78 14.81 7.37 -22.72
CA GLN A 78 15.96 6.81 -23.43
C GLN A 78 15.56 5.49 -24.08
N THR A 79 15.90 5.32 -25.35
CA THR A 79 15.69 4.05 -26.05
C THR A 79 17.00 3.52 -26.62
N PRO A 80 17.48 2.33 -26.23
CA PRO A 80 18.66 1.72 -26.84
C PRO A 80 18.45 1.43 -28.34
N ILE A 81 19.38 1.88 -29.19
CA ILE A 81 19.37 1.62 -30.64
C ILE A 81 20.17 0.35 -30.95
N ASP A 82 21.44 0.30 -30.55
CA ASP A 82 22.38 -0.81 -30.81
C ASP A 82 23.37 -0.98 -29.63
N GLY A 83 22.89 -1.55 -28.53
CA GLY A 83 23.67 -1.75 -27.30
C GLY A 83 23.59 -0.57 -26.31
N PRO A 84 24.19 -0.70 -25.11
CA PRO A 84 23.95 0.22 -23.99
C PRO A 84 24.58 1.61 -24.15
N THR A 85 25.39 1.84 -25.19
CA THR A 85 26.12 3.10 -25.41
C THR A 85 25.56 3.93 -26.56
N ASN A 86 24.57 3.43 -27.30
CA ASN A 86 23.94 4.13 -28.42
C ASN A 86 22.43 4.15 -28.21
N SER A 87 21.85 5.33 -27.93
CA SER A 87 20.43 5.47 -27.58
C SER A 87 19.80 6.66 -28.30
N SER A 88 18.52 6.54 -28.66
CA SER A 88 17.66 7.68 -28.98
C SER A 88 17.09 8.26 -27.71
N TRP A 89 16.68 9.52 -27.81
CA TRP A 89 16.11 10.26 -26.71
C TRP A 89 14.90 11.06 -27.16
N GLU A 90 13.86 10.99 -26.35
CA GLU A 90 12.62 11.73 -26.54
C GLU A 90 12.32 12.50 -25.25
N SER A 91 12.07 13.82 -25.37
CA SER A 91 11.85 14.68 -24.19
C SER A 91 10.50 14.45 -23.51
N ASN A 92 9.56 13.84 -24.23
CA ASN A 92 8.29 13.41 -23.70
C ASN A 92 7.75 12.23 -24.51
N THR A 93 7.36 11.16 -23.82
CA THR A 93 6.72 9.99 -24.44
C THR A 93 5.49 9.62 -23.62
N TYR A 94 4.62 8.78 -24.18
CA TYR A 94 3.42 8.37 -23.47
C TYR A 94 3.18 6.88 -23.56
N THR A 95 2.41 6.38 -22.60
CA THR A 95 2.02 4.99 -22.50
C THR A 95 0.60 4.88 -22.00
N TYR A 96 -0.06 3.77 -22.32
CA TYR A 96 -1.30 3.37 -21.66
C TYR A 96 -1.01 2.41 -20.51
N VAL A 97 -1.84 2.48 -19.47
CA VAL A 97 -1.91 1.49 -18.40
C VAL A 97 -3.19 0.67 -18.58
N PRO A 98 -3.17 -0.37 -19.44
CA PRO A 98 -4.37 -1.11 -19.82
C PRO A 98 -4.95 -1.96 -18.67
N ASP A 99 -4.11 -2.34 -17.70
CA ASP A 99 -4.50 -3.15 -16.55
C ASP A 99 -3.97 -2.53 -15.26
N THR A 100 -4.87 -1.96 -14.47
CA THR A 100 -4.52 -1.31 -13.20
C THR A 100 -4.26 -2.32 -12.07
N SER A 101 -4.55 -3.61 -12.27
CA SER A 101 -4.14 -4.69 -11.36
C SER A 101 -2.65 -5.03 -11.47
N ASN A 102 -2.04 -4.71 -12.62
CA ASN A 102 -0.60 -4.75 -12.84
C ASN A 102 -0.15 -3.42 -13.49
N PRO A 103 -0.05 -2.33 -12.70
CA PRO A 103 0.26 -1.01 -13.24
C PRO A 103 1.66 -0.93 -13.87
N LEU A 104 2.50 -1.95 -13.66
CA LEU A 104 3.83 -2.09 -14.27
C LEU A 104 3.78 -2.54 -15.74
N ALA A 105 2.67 -3.13 -16.20
CA ALA A 105 2.49 -3.57 -17.57
C ALA A 105 1.95 -2.42 -18.44
N VAL A 106 2.86 -1.54 -18.86
CA VAL A 106 2.51 -0.39 -19.71
C VAL A 106 2.52 -0.76 -21.20
N GLN A 107 1.65 -0.10 -21.97
CA GLN A 107 1.55 -0.24 -23.42
C GLN A 107 2.06 1.03 -24.09
N ASP A 108 3.25 0.94 -24.68
CA ASP A 108 3.81 2.04 -25.46
C ASP A 108 3.28 2.11 -26.88
N PHE A 109 3.36 3.32 -27.43
CA PHE A 109 3.03 3.64 -28.80
C PHE A 109 4.29 4.16 -29.51
N GLY A 110 4.45 3.78 -30.77
CA GLY A 110 5.63 4.12 -31.56
C GLY A 110 5.96 3.06 -32.60
N SER A 111 7.15 3.15 -33.18
CA SER A 111 7.58 2.25 -34.28
C SER A 111 9.06 1.90 -34.17
N ASN A 112 9.45 0.76 -34.74
CA ASN A 112 10.83 0.26 -34.76
C ASN A 112 11.50 0.12 -33.38
N GLY A 113 10.71 -0.12 -32.33
CA GLY A 113 11.26 -0.22 -30.97
C GLY A 113 11.58 1.13 -30.32
N HIS A 114 11.08 2.25 -30.88
CA HIS A 114 11.17 3.60 -30.31
C HIS A 114 9.79 4.15 -29.92
N PRO A 115 9.57 4.55 -28.65
CA PRO A 115 8.36 5.26 -28.26
C PRO A 115 8.21 6.58 -29.03
N GLU A 116 6.98 6.97 -29.36
CA GLU A 116 6.74 8.20 -30.09
C GLU A 116 6.67 9.44 -29.18
N LEU A 117 7.08 10.58 -29.73
CA LEU A 117 6.95 11.89 -29.10
C LEU A 117 5.46 12.21 -28.93
N MET A 118 5.04 12.50 -27.70
CA MET A 118 3.63 12.81 -27.41
C MET A 118 3.26 14.22 -27.90
N VAL A 119 4.02 15.21 -27.44
CA VAL A 119 3.75 16.63 -27.62
C VAL A 119 4.62 17.14 -28.77
N PRO A 120 4.03 17.56 -29.89
CA PRO A 120 4.80 18.04 -31.03
C PRO A 120 5.49 19.37 -30.72
N TRP A 121 6.68 19.55 -31.30
CA TRP A 121 7.44 20.80 -31.23
C TRP A 121 6.70 21.95 -31.94
N GLY A 122 6.73 23.12 -31.32
CA GLY A 122 6.19 24.38 -31.84
C GLY A 122 7.15 25.08 -32.80
N GLU A 123 6.71 26.21 -33.36
CA GLU A 123 7.53 27.00 -34.27
C GLU A 123 8.71 27.65 -33.52
N GLY A 124 9.94 27.33 -33.92
CA GLY A 124 11.17 27.82 -33.28
C GLY A 124 11.67 26.96 -32.11
N GLU A 125 10.98 25.87 -31.78
CA GLU A 125 11.45 24.83 -30.87
C GLU A 125 12.22 23.75 -31.64
N GLY A 126 13.20 23.11 -30.99
CA GLY A 126 14.12 22.18 -31.64
C GLY A 126 14.28 20.86 -30.88
N ASN A 127 14.47 19.78 -31.63
CA ASN A 127 14.49 18.41 -31.12
C ASN A 127 15.71 18.16 -30.22
N ALA A 128 15.50 17.81 -28.95
CA ALA A 128 16.56 17.23 -28.12
C ALA A 128 16.77 15.76 -28.53
N THR A 129 17.66 15.52 -29.48
CA THR A 129 18.07 14.14 -29.86
C THR A 129 19.07 13.53 -28.87
N ASP A 130 19.59 14.34 -27.93
CA ASP A 130 20.55 13.94 -26.91
C ASP A 130 20.41 14.83 -25.65
N PRO A 131 20.10 14.29 -24.46
CA PRO A 131 19.99 15.05 -23.20
C PRO A 131 21.34 15.50 -22.64
N THR A 132 22.45 15.00 -23.19
CA THR A 132 23.81 15.49 -22.95
C THR A 132 24.21 16.62 -23.92
N ASP A 133 23.44 16.82 -25.00
CA ASP A 133 23.50 18.04 -25.80
C ASP A 133 22.63 19.12 -25.14
N HIS A 134 23.36 19.92 -24.38
CA HIS A 134 22.88 20.97 -23.53
C HIS A 134 22.33 22.21 -24.29
N SER A 135 22.31 22.18 -25.63
CA SER A 135 21.82 23.29 -26.48
C SER A 135 20.34 23.19 -26.90
N ASN A 136 19.62 22.11 -26.53
CA ASN A 136 18.28 21.79 -27.04
C ASN A 136 17.11 22.13 -26.11
N TRP A 137 15.89 22.14 -26.68
CA TRP A 137 14.62 22.36 -25.98
C TRP A 137 14.11 21.10 -25.28
N PHE A 138 13.35 21.26 -24.21
CA PHE A 138 12.62 20.17 -23.54
C PHE A 138 11.16 20.57 -23.29
N ILE A 139 10.28 19.56 -23.28
CA ILE A 139 8.89 19.65 -22.82
C ILE A 139 8.72 18.58 -21.76
N TRP A 140 8.51 18.97 -20.51
CA TRP A 140 8.37 18.00 -19.40
C TRP A 140 6.95 18.00 -18.83
N PRO A 141 6.42 16.81 -18.46
CA PRO A 141 5.11 16.69 -17.85
C PRO A 141 5.10 17.30 -16.46
N ASP A 142 4.11 18.17 -16.21
CA ASP A 142 3.73 18.59 -14.86
C ASP A 142 2.43 17.89 -14.44
N SER A 143 1.29 18.19 -15.06
CA SER A 143 -0.01 17.55 -14.71
C SER A 143 -1.04 17.56 -15.84
N THR A 144 -2.03 16.66 -15.77
CA THR A 144 -3.11 16.51 -16.77
C THR A 144 -4.52 16.54 -16.14
N PHE A 145 -5.54 16.95 -16.91
CA PHE A 145 -6.93 17.13 -16.47
C PHE A 145 -7.94 16.94 -17.61
N ASP A 146 -9.17 16.51 -17.31
CA ASP A 146 -10.27 16.38 -18.29
C ASP A 146 -11.19 17.63 -18.28
N LYS A 147 -11.68 18.00 -19.47
CA LYS A 147 -12.58 19.13 -19.73
C LYS A 147 -14.03 18.90 -19.29
N HIS A 148 -14.51 17.65 -19.22
CA HIS A 148 -15.94 17.37 -19.03
C HIS A 148 -16.34 16.72 -17.69
N ASP A 149 -15.39 16.26 -16.88
CA ASP A 149 -15.67 15.69 -15.57
C ASP A 149 -15.48 16.70 -14.44
N GLY A 150 -16.37 17.69 -14.42
CA GLY A 150 -16.55 18.53 -13.24
C GLY A 150 -16.79 17.66 -12.01
N LEU A 151 -15.85 17.69 -11.07
CA LEU A 151 -15.76 16.89 -9.84
C LEU A 151 -15.27 15.45 -10.07
N ASN A 152 -14.11 15.14 -9.48
CA ASN A 152 -13.76 13.77 -9.11
C ASN A 152 -14.70 13.27 -7.98
N TYR A 153 -16.03 13.21 -8.13
CA TYR A 153 -16.89 12.53 -7.15
C TYR A 153 -18.16 11.93 -7.75
N PRO A 154 -18.68 10.86 -7.15
CA PRO A 154 -18.69 9.51 -7.70
C PRO A 154 -20.01 9.21 -8.42
N LEU A 155 -19.96 8.73 -9.65
CA LEU A 155 -20.95 7.77 -10.12
C LEU A 155 -20.26 6.74 -11.00
N ALA A 156 -19.89 5.63 -10.37
CA ALA A 156 -19.97 4.35 -11.04
C ALA A 156 -21.33 4.29 -11.76
N THR A 157 -21.31 3.97 -13.06
CA THR A 157 -22.44 3.94 -14.01
C THR A 157 -22.73 5.24 -14.78
N GLN A 158 -21.80 5.66 -15.65
CA GLN A 158 -22.04 5.92 -17.08
C GLN A 158 -20.81 6.64 -17.68
N PHE A 159 -19.81 5.87 -18.14
CA PHE A 159 -19.04 6.34 -19.27
C PHE A 159 -19.97 6.23 -20.48
N ASN A 160 -20.59 7.35 -20.86
CA ASN A 160 -21.24 7.43 -22.16
C ASN A 160 -20.18 7.18 -23.23
N ASN A 161 -20.44 6.23 -24.12
CA ASN A 161 -19.77 6.07 -25.41
C ASN A 161 -20.04 7.30 -26.31
N GLY A 162 -19.63 8.48 -25.86
CA GLY A 162 -19.62 9.71 -26.64
C GLY A 162 -18.23 9.92 -27.18
N SER A 163 -18.08 9.83 -28.50
CA SER A 163 -16.90 10.31 -29.22
C SER A 163 -16.58 11.77 -28.81
N ASP A 164 -15.32 12.03 -28.49
CA ASP A 164 -14.71 13.37 -28.28
C ASP A 164 -14.65 13.91 -26.84
N LEU A 165 -14.17 13.12 -25.88
CA LEU A 165 -13.65 13.67 -24.61
C LEU A 165 -12.24 14.25 -24.82
N GLU A 166 -12.10 15.56 -24.60
CA GLU A 166 -10.85 16.33 -24.78
C GLU A 166 -10.16 16.50 -23.41
N ALA A 167 -8.98 15.92 -23.22
CA ALA A 167 -8.15 16.18 -22.04
C ALA A 167 -7.13 17.27 -22.32
N TYR A 168 -6.68 17.93 -21.28
CA TYR A 168 -5.73 19.02 -21.34
C TYR A 168 -4.59 18.79 -20.36
N ALA A 169 -3.42 19.31 -20.70
CA ALA A 169 -2.23 19.13 -19.89
C ALA A 169 -1.36 20.37 -19.96
N VAL A 170 -0.75 20.69 -18.83
CA VAL A 170 0.20 21.79 -18.69
C VAL A 170 1.59 21.17 -18.68
N TYR A 171 2.41 21.58 -19.64
CA TYR A 171 3.80 21.16 -19.74
C TYR A 171 4.71 22.36 -19.71
N GLY A 172 5.73 22.36 -18.86
CA GLY A 172 6.78 23.36 -18.94
C GLY A 172 7.70 23.13 -20.15
N VAL A 173 8.02 24.23 -20.83
CA VAL A 173 8.88 24.28 -22.00
C VAL A 173 10.12 25.11 -21.65
N GLY A 174 11.32 24.57 -21.92
CA GLY A 174 12.57 25.18 -21.47
C GLY A 174 13.77 24.91 -22.38
N LEU A 175 14.90 25.57 -22.10
CA LEU A 175 16.23 25.21 -22.63
C LEU A 175 17.09 24.57 -21.55
N ARG A 176 17.75 23.46 -21.88
CA ARG A 176 18.61 22.71 -20.96
C ARG A 176 19.84 23.51 -20.52
N THR A 177 20.31 24.46 -21.33
CA THR A 177 21.30 25.48 -20.94
C THR A 177 20.76 26.85 -21.27
N PRO A 178 20.58 27.75 -20.29
CA PRO A 178 21.08 27.75 -18.91
C PRO A 178 20.20 27.02 -17.85
N ARG A 179 19.41 25.99 -18.21
CA ARG A 179 18.28 25.46 -17.40
C ARG A 179 17.27 26.55 -17.08
N THR A 180 16.73 27.13 -18.15
CA THR A 180 15.72 28.17 -18.05
C THR A 180 14.38 27.62 -18.52
N TRP A 181 13.41 27.61 -17.61
CA TRP A 181 12.00 27.41 -17.96
C TRP A 181 11.52 28.68 -18.63
N TYR A 182 10.87 28.56 -19.79
CA TYR A 182 10.41 29.72 -20.57
C TYR A 182 8.92 29.98 -20.44
N TYR A 183 8.09 28.95 -20.47
CA TYR A 183 6.64 29.06 -20.34
C TYR A 183 6.01 27.66 -20.20
N ASN A 184 4.71 27.62 -19.88
CA ASN A 184 3.92 26.40 -19.93
C ASN A 184 3.08 26.37 -21.21
N THR A 185 2.90 25.20 -21.81
CA THR A 185 2.00 25.00 -22.96
C THR A 185 0.75 24.25 -22.53
N LEU A 186 -0.40 24.65 -23.08
CA LEU A 186 -1.63 23.91 -22.94
C LEU A 186 -1.75 22.94 -24.12
N CYS A 187 -1.72 21.65 -23.83
CA CYS A 187 -2.00 20.61 -24.81
C CYS A 187 -3.48 20.25 -24.77
N LYS A 188 -4.02 19.91 -25.94
CA LYS A 188 -5.33 19.26 -26.09
C LYS A 188 -5.08 17.85 -26.62
N ILE A 189 -5.59 16.87 -25.90
CA ILE A 189 -5.31 15.44 -26.05
C ILE A 189 -6.63 14.72 -26.30
N THR A 190 -6.64 13.84 -27.30
CA THR A 190 -7.69 12.82 -27.46
C THR A 190 -7.03 11.45 -27.51
N ALA A 191 -7.70 10.44 -26.95
CA ALA A 191 -7.19 9.08 -26.86
C ALA A 191 -8.10 8.09 -27.57
N ASN A 192 -7.52 7.07 -28.18
CA ASN A 192 -8.22 5.90 -28.70
C ASN A 192 -7.35 4.63 -28.57
N ASP A 193 -7.88 3.48 -28.96
CA ASP A 193 -7.19 2.18 -28.89
C ASP A 193 -5.84 2.12 -29.64
N THR A 194 -5.61 3.03 -30.60
CA THR A 194 -4.39 3.09 -31.42
C THR A 194 -3.39 4.15 -30.98
N GLY A 195 -3.72 4.97 -29.98
CA GLY A 195 -2.82 5.97 -29.41
C GLY A 195 -3.49 7.33 -29.19
N LEU A 196 -2.66 8.34 -28.94
CA LEU A 196 -3.08 9.72 -28.69
C LEU A 196 -3.02 10.58 -29.95
N THR A 197 -3.90 11.57 -30.01
CA THR A 197 -3.75 12.74 -30.88
C THR A 197 -3.60 13.97 -30.00
N VAL A 198 -2.50 14.71 -30.18
CA VAL A 198 -2.17 15.88 -29.37
C VAL A 198 -2.02 17.12 -30.24
N THR A 199 -2.64 18.22 -29.79
CA THR A 199 -2.46 19.56 -30.38
C THR A 199 -2.04 20.54 -29.30
N ARG A 200 -1.36 21.63 -29.69
CA ARG A 200 -0.93 22.70 -28.79
C ARG A 200 -1.66 24.00 -29.13
N PRO A 201 -2.92 24.16 -28.70
CA PRO A 201 -3.65 25.40 -28.95
C PRO A 201 -2.96 26.63 -28.35
N VAL A 202 -2.22 26.46 -27.23
CA VAL A 202 -1.55 27.57 -26.52
C VAL A 202 -0.08 27.26 -26.31
N GLN A 203 0.79 28.09 -26.90
CA GLN A 203 2.25 28.05 -26.74
C GLN A 203 2.74 29.33 -26.04
N LYS A 204 2.09 29.70 -24.94
CA LYS A 204 2.32 30.97 -24.24
C LYS A 204 2.09 30.80 -22.75
N TYR A 205 2.76 31.66 -21.98
CA TYR A 205 2.76 31.62 -20.53
C TYR A 205 1.38 31.97 -19.96
N ILE A 206 0.91 31.16 -18.99
CA ILE A 206 -0.27 31.45 -18.16
C ILE A 206 0.07 32.43 -17.01
N THR A 207 1.32 32.60 -16.55
CA THR A 207 1.70 33.62 -15.54
C THR A 207 2.93 34.45 -15.94
N PRO A 208 3.16 35.66 -15.39
CA PRO A 208 4.29 36.51 -15.83
C PRO A 208 5.56 36.32 -14.98
N ASP A 209 5.44 35.76 -13.76
CA ASP A 209 6.51 35.69 -12.76
C ASP A 209 6.84 34.22 -12.42
N PHE A 210 8.11 33.85 -12.51
CA PHE A 210 8.59 32.50 -12.16
C PHE A 210 8.72 32.28 -10.66
N GLN A 211 8.34 33.27 -9.85
CA GLN A 211 8.27 33.12 -8.42
C GLN A 211 7.38 31.92 -8.02
N TYR A 212 6.24 31.76 -8.68
CA TYR A 212 5.30 30.68 -8.42
C TYR A 212 5.21 29.76 -9.64
N LYS A 213 5.47 28.47 -9.45
CA LYS A 213 5.36 27.46 -10.52
C LYS A 213 3.89 27.07 -10.77
N TRP A 214 3.07 28.01 -11.25
CA TRP A 214 1.65 27.76 -11.50
C TRP A 214 1.44 26.70 -12.58
N GLY A 215 0.58 25.73 -12.27
CA GLY A 215 0.36 24.56 -13.11
C GLY A 215 1.22 23.35 -12.71
N TRP A 216 1.97 23.45 -11.60
CA TRP A 216 2.65 22.31 -10.96
C TRP A 216 1.67 21.15 -10.70
N ALA A 217 0.46 21.49 -10.26
CA ALA A 217 -0.69 20.60 -10.32
C ALA A 217 -1.90 21.37 -10.84
N VAL A 218 -2.82 20.66 -11.49
CA VAL A 218 -4.04 21.25 -12.06
C VAL A 218 -5.25 20.41 -11.75
N ALA A 219 -6.39 21.07 -11.53
CA ALA A 219 -7.66 20.38 -11.33
C ALA A 219 -8.82 21.18 -11.95
N SER A 220 -9.73 20.50 -12.62
CA SER A 220 -10.99 21.09 -13.06
C SER A 220 -12.01 21.13 -11.91
N HIS A 221 -12.93 22.09 -11.95
CA HIS A 221 -14.00 22.24 -10.97
C HIS A 221 -15.35 22.47 -11.66
N THR A 222 -16.46 22.10 -11.02
CA THR A 222 -17.82 22.23 -11.60
C THR A 222 -18.28 23.65 -11.88
N ASP A 223 -17.56 24.66 -11.43
CA ASP A 223 -17.86 26.06 -11.69
C ASP A 223 -17.35 26.56 -13.05
N GLY A 224 -16.74 25.69 -13.85
CA GLY A 224 -16.19 26.04 -15.16
C GLY A 224 -14.85 26.75 -15.08
N GLU A 225 -14.21 26.76 -13.91
CA GLU A 225 -12.87 27.28 -13.70
C GLU A 225 -11.86 26.14 -13.48
N ILE A 226 -10.63 26.37 -13.91
CA ILE A 226 -9.49 25.49 -13.66
C ILE A 226 -8.73 26.02 -12.45
N ARG A 227 -8.36 25.12 -11.55
CA ARG A 227 -7.44 25.38 -10.45
C ARG A 227 -6.02 25.13 -10.92
N LEU A 228 -5.16 26.11 -10.69
CA LEU A 228 -3.72 26.02 -10.93
C LEU A 228 -3.04 26.06 -9.56
N PHE A 229 -2.40 24.96 -9.18
CA PHE A 229 -1.59 24.92 -7.98
C PHE A 229 -0.15 25.31 -8.32
N ALA A 230 0.51 25.97 -7.38
CA ALA A 230 1.92 26.32 -7.48
C ALA A 230 2.67 25.92 -6.22
N VAL A 231 3.96 25.67 -6.39
CA VAL A 231 4.90 25.56 -5.29
C VAL A 231 5.86 26.74 -5.32
N GLN A 232 6.08 27.34 -4.14
CA GLN A 232 7.18 28.27 -3.87
C GLN A 232 7.66 28.07 -2.43
N ASP A 233 8.98 28.00 -2.22
CA ASP A 233 9.60 27.93 -0.88
C ASP A 233 8.95 26.86 0.03
N GLU A 234 8.77 25.64 -0.49
CA GLU A 234 8.15 24.51 0.26
C GLU A 234 6.70 24.81 0.74
N ASN A 235 5.96 25.60 -0.04
CA ASN A 235 4.56 25.90 0.25
C ASN A 235 3.71 25.74 -0.99
N LEU A 236 2.48 25.28 -0.79
CA LEU A 236 1.47 25.12 -1.83
C LEU A 236 0.60 26.37 -1.91
N TYR A 237 0.31 26.81 -3.12
CA TYR A 237 -0.54 27.96 -3.43
C TYR A 237 -1.60 27.56 -4.48
N ILE A 238 -2.67 28.34 -4.59
CA ILE A 238 -3.73 28.10 -5.57
C ILE A 238 -4.16 29.39 -6.28
N ALA A 239 -4.33 29.26 -7.60
CA ALA A 239 -4.93 30.22 -8.49
C ALA A 239 -6.09 29.57 -9.25
N LYS A 240 -6.93 30.38 -9.87
CA LYS A 240 -7.98 29.90 -10.76
C LYS A 240 -8.22 30.82 -11.95
N VAL A 241 -8.70 30.23 -13.04
CA VAL A 241 -9.03 30.91 -14.29
C VAL A 241 -10.23 30.22 -14.97
N PRO A 242 -11.15 30.94 -15.62
CA PRO A 242 -12.18 30.33 -16.44
C PRO A 242 -11.61 29.48 -17.56
N TRP A 243 -12.27 28.36 -17.86
CA TRP A 243 -11.83 27.39 -18.86
C TRP A 243 -11.54 28.02 -20.24
N ASP A 244 -12.48 28.82 -20.74
CA ASP A 244 -12.44 29.49 -22.04
C ASP A 244 -11.51 30.70 -22.07
N GLU A 245 -10.94 31.07 -20.93
CA GLU A 245 -10.06 32.23 -20.75
C GLU A 245 -8.67 31.84 -20.22
N MET A 246 -8.30 30.55 -20.26
CA MET A 246 -6.97 30.04 -19.85
C MET A 246 -5.79 30.73 -20.55
N GLU A 247 -6.01 31.27 -21.76
CA GLU A 247 -5.02 32.03 -22.52
C GLU A 247 -4.82 33.47 -22.01
N ASP A 248 -5.77 34.00 -21.24
CA ASP A 248 -5.76 35.36 -20.73
C ASP A 248 -5.31 35.39 -19.28
N THR A 249 -4.01 35.58 -19.08
CA THR A 249 -3.37 35.65 -17.75
C THR A 249 -3.95 36.75 -16.85
N SER A 250 -4.63 37.77 -17.42
CA SER A 250 -5.30 38.83 -16.65
C SER A 250 -6.57 38.36 -15.95
N LYS A 251 -7.05 37.16 -16.28
CA LYS A 251 -8.23 36.51 -15.71
C LYS A 251 -7.91 35.62 -14.53
N LEU A 252 -6.62 35.35 -14.29
CA LEU A 252 -6.18 34.66 -13.09
C LEU A 252 -6.58 35.42 -11.84
N THR A 253 -7.07 34.65 -10.88
CA THR A 253 -7.23 35.11 -9.50
C THR A 253 -6.52 34.16 -8.55
N TYR A 254 -5.92 34.73 -7.52
CA TYR A 254 -5.03 34.07 -6.57
C TYR A 254 -5.67 34.10 -5.19
N TRP A 255 -5.59 32.99 -4.46
CA TRP A 255 -6.10 32.94 -3.10
C TRP A 255 -5.18 33.71 -2.15
N ASP A 256 -5.69 34.76 -1.50
CA ASP A 256 -4.90 35.60 -0.58
C ASP A 256 -4.97 35.15 0.89
N GLY A 257 -5.59 34.00 1.15
CA GLY A 257 -5.88 33.49 2.50
C GLY A 257 -7.30 33.81 2.99
N THR A 258 -7.96 34.78 2.37
CA THR A 258 -9.32 35.23 2.73
C THR A 258 -10.26 35.38 1.55
N SER A 259 -9.73 35.75 0.39
CA SER A 259 -10.47 36.08 -0.82
C SER A 259 -9.66 35.80 -2.08
N TRP A 260 -10.33 35.84 -3.24
CA TRP A 260 -9.69 35.74 -4.54
C TRP A 260 -9.26 37.13 -5.03
N SER A 261 -7.95 37.31 -5.22
CA SER A 261 -7.31 38.55 -5.60
C SER A 261 -6.77 38.50 -7.03
N LYS A 262 -6.75 39.63 -7.74
CA LYS A 262 -6.08 39.72 -9.06
C LYS A 262 -4.56 39.90 -8.97
N LYS A 263 -4.00 39.98 -7.75
CA LYS A 263 -2.57 40.23 -7.53
C LYS A 263 -1.86 38.94 -7.15
N GLU A 264 -0.97 38.47 -8.02
CA GLU A 264 -0.16 37.27 -7.76
C GLU A 264 0.65 37.38 -6.46
N ALA A 265 1.28 38.53 -6.22
CA ALA A 265 2.05 38.80 -5.00
C ALA A 265 1.24 38.77 -3.69
N SER A 266 -0.10 38.65 -3.76
CA SER A 266 -0.94 38.44 -2.57
C SER A 266 -1.25 36.98 -2.27
N ALA A 267 -0.82 36.05 -3.11
CA ALA A 267 -1.05 34.62 -2.91
C ALA A 267 -0.55 34.16 -1.54
N ALA A 268 -1.42 33.48 -0.80
CA ALA A 268 -1.10 32.91 0.50
C ALA A 268 -0.99 31.39 0.41
N SER A 269 -0.05 30.84 1.19
CA SER A 269 0.13 29.40 1.30
C SER A 269 -1.13 28.74 1.86
N ILE A 270 -1.59 27.67 1.20
CA ILE A 270 -2.73 26.86 1.62
C ILE A 270 -2.29 25.58 2.35
N ALA A 271 -1.03 25.19 2.18
CA ALA A 271 -0.40 24.06 2.85
C ALA A 271 1.11 24.26 2.95
N THR A 272 1.71 23.82 4.05
CA THR A 272 3.16 23.81 4.26
C THR A 272 3.69 22.39 4.21
N GLY A 273 4.77 22.17 3.50
CA GLY A 273 5.42 20.86 3.34
C GLY A 273 6.47 20.93 2.25
N SER A 274 7.48 20.07 2.26
CA SER A 274 8.55 20.11 1.26
C SER A 274 8.08 19.60 -0.12
N PHE A 275 7.08 20.26 -0.73
CA PHE A 275 6.46 19.90 -2.01
C PHE A 275 7.48 19.97 -3.15
N ALA A 276 8.14 18.85 -3.50
CA ALA A 276 9.06 18.82 -4.62
C ALA A 276 8.35 18.49 -5.93
N SER A 277 7.48 17.48 -5.90
CA SER A 277 6.67 16.97 -7.02
C SER A 277 5.44 16.26 -6.48
N GLY A 278 4.32 16.24 -7.20
CA GLY A 278 3.10 15.61 -6.73
C GLY A 278 1.87 16.16 -7.42
N ASP A 279 0.71 15.76 -6.91
CA ASP A 279 -0.59 16.06 -7.49
C ASP A 279 -1.60 16.44 -6.41
N VAL A 280 -2.54 17.31 -6.78
CA VAL A 280 -3.66 17.72 -5.92
C VAL A 280 -4.96 17.29 -6.58
N PHE A 281 -5.71 16.44 -5.90
CA PHE A 281 -6.93 15.88 -6.42
C PHE A 281 -7.99 15.76 -5.33
N TRP A 282 -9.23 15.73 -5.76
CA TRP A 282 -10.31 15.43 -4.86
C TRP A 282 -10.41 13.91 -4.62
N SER A 283 -10.51 13.48 -3.36
CA SER A 283 -10.55 12.06 -3.00
C SER A 283 -11.96 11.59 -2.67
N PRO A 284 -12.51 10.62 -3.44
CA PRO A 284 -13.81 10.09 -3.13
C PRO A 284 -13.93 9.35 -1.80
N HIS A 285 -12.81 8.88 -1.27
CA HIS A 285 -12.79 8.22 0.01
C HIS A 285 -12.86 9.21 1.18
N HIS A 286 -12.16 10.35 1.10
CA HIS A 286 -12.04 11.29 2.21
C HIS A 286 -13.07 12.42 2.25
N GLN A 287 -13.86 12.60 1.18
CA GLN A 287 -14.79 13.73 1.03
C GLN A 287 -14.10 15.07 1.13
N SER A 288 -12.87 15.13 0.60
CA SER A 288 -12.01 16.30 0.67
C SER A 288 -10.94 16.31 -0.42
N TRP A 289 -10.33 17.47 -0.60
CA TRP A 289 -9.14 17.66 -1.43
C TRP A 289 -7.91 17.06 -0.74
N VAL A 290 -7.10 16.36 -1.52
CA VAL A 290 -5.89 15.67 -1.10
C VAL A 290 -4.73 16.18 -1.94
N ALA A 291 -3.67 16.60 -1.27
CA ALA A 291 -2.37 16.83 -1.88
C ALA A 291 -1.48 15.62 -1.55
N MET A 292 -1.04 14.88 -2.57
CA MET A 292 -0.08 13.78 -2.43
C MET A 292 1.19 14.15 -3.16
N PHE A 293 2.33 14.09 -2.47
CA PHE A 293 3.57 14.66 -2.98
C PHE A 293 4.81 13.97 -2.44
N MET A 294 5.90 14.03 -3.19
CA MET A 294 7.22 13.61 -2.74
C MET A 294 7.99 14.81 -2.17
N GLY A 295 8.71 14.56 -1.07
CA GLY A 295 9.66 15.48 -0.47
C GLY A 295 10.91 15.70 -1.33
N GLU A 296 11.68 16.75 -1.07
CA GLU A 296 12.94 16.99 -1.80
C GLU A 296 13.94 15.82 -1.65
N ALA A 297 14.69 15.54 -2.72
CA ALA A 297 15.69 14.48 -2.77
C ALA A 297 16.76 14.59 -1.67
N ALA A 298 17.09 15.81 -1.21
CA ALA A 298 18.05 16.06 -0.13
C ALA A 298 17.52 15.69 1.27
N THR A 299 16.20 15.52 1.42
CA THR A 299 15.52 15.33 2.71
C THR A 299 14.96 13.91 2.93
N GLY A 300 15.16 13.00 1.98
CA GLY A 300 14.81 11.57 2.12
C GLY A 300 13.81 11.02 1.10
N SER A 301 13.44 11.77 0.05
CA SER A 301 12.56 11.34 -1.06
C SER A 301 11.27 10.61 -0.63
N THR A 302 10.71 10.97 0.52
CA THR A 302 9.52 10.36 1.11
C THR A 302 8.24 10.83 0.42
N PHE A 303 7.26 9.95 0.22
CA PHE A 303 5.90 10.35 -0.16
C PHE A 303 5.08 10.80 1.05
N TYR A 304 4.41 11.93 0.92
CA TYR A 304 3.55 12.55 1.90
C TYR A 304 2.13 12.75 1.35
N VAL A 305 1.19 12.89 2.26
CA VAL A 305 -0.20 13.24 2.01
C VAL A 305 -0.63 14.36 2.96
N SER A 306 -1.43 15.27 2.45
CA SER A 306 -2.04 16.35 3.22
C SER A 306 -3.48 16.54 2.74
N ILE A 307 -4.44 16.69 3.66
CA ILE A 307 -5.87 16.70 3.34
C ILE A 307 -6.47 18.04 3.73
N SER A 308 -7.32 18.61 2.89
CA SER A 308 -8.06 19.83 3.21
C SER A 308 -8.98 19.59 4.42
N THR A 309 -8.82 20.39 5.45
CA THR A 309 -9.65 20.32 6.67
C THR A 309 -11.01 21.01 6.50
N SER A 310 -11.13 21.89 5.50
CA SER A 310 -12.37 22.59 5.19
C SER A 310 -13.22 21.88 4.14
N GLY A 311 -12.64 20.89 3.44
CA GLY A 311 -13.24 20.29 2.25
C GLY A 311 -13.12 21.17 0.99
N ASN A 312 -12.50 22.35 1.05
CA ASN A 312 -12.29 23.20 -0.12
C ASN A 312 -10.85 23.10 -0.61
N GLU A 313 -10.64 23.33 -1.91
CA GLU A 313 -9.35 23.21 -2.59
C GLU A 313 -8.31 24.23 -2.10
N TRP A 314 -8.76 25.38 -1.59
CA TRP A 314 -7.91 26.42 -1.02
C TRP A 314 -7.61 26.22 0.49
N GLY A 315 -7.93 25.04 1.03
CA GLY A 315 -7.53 24.64 2.37
C GLY A 315 -8.33 25.30 3.51
N PRO A 316 -7.76 25.38 4.73
CA PRO A 316 -6.40 24.96 5.09
C PRO A 316 -6.24 23.43 5.05
N TYR A 317 -5.05 22.96 4.70
CA TYR A 317 -4.72 21.54 4.71
C TYR A 317 -4.11 21.09 6.05
N THR A 318 -4.16 19.79 6.33
CA THR A 318 -3.49 19.19 7.49
C THR A 318 -1.98 19.30 7.40
N GLU A 319 -1.28 19.12 8.52
CA GLU A 319 0.15 18.84 8.48
C GLU A 319 0.43 17.64 7.55
N ALA A 320 1.54 17.71 6.81
CA ALA A 320 1.94 16.66 5.89
C ALA A 320 2.24 15.36 6.65
N GLN A 321 1.60 14.28 6.22
CA GLN A 321 1.73 12.96 6.82
C GLN A 321 2.49 12.06 5.89
N LYS A 322 3.49 11.36 6.43
CA LYS A 322 4.27 10.39 5.65
C LYS A 322 3.41 9.19 5.26
N ILE A 323 3.49 8.81 3.99
CA ILE A 323 2.89 7.57 3.44
C ILE A 323 3.95 6.46 3.46
N PHE A 324 5.05 6.62 2.72
CA PHE A 324 6.13 5.63 2.65
C PHE A 324 7.45 6.26 2.18
N ASP A 325 8.56 5.59 2.46
CA ASP A 325 9.85 5.90 1.85
C ASP A 325 10.07 4.94 0.67
N PRO A 326 10.26 5.47 -0.55
CA PRO A 326 10.85 4.69 -1.63
C PRO A 326 12.20 4.09 -1.20
N PRO A 327 12.58 2.91 -1.70
CA PRO A 327 13.90 2.33 -1.42
C PRO A 327 15.02 3.34 -1.72
N TRP A 328 15.97 3.45 -0.78
CA TRP A 328 17.10 4.37 -0.86
C TRP A 328 18.41 3.65 -0.57
N ASP A 329 19.45 3.90 -1.37
CA ASP A 329 20.81 3.40 -1.19
C ASP A 329 21.83 4.51 -1.51
N GLN A 330 23.07 4.39 -1.01
CA GLN A 330 24.09 5.42 -1.19
C GLN A 330 24.41 5.64 -2.68
N GLY A 331 24.15 6.86 -3.15
CA GLY A 331 24.37 7.26 -4.55
C GLY A 331 23.13 7.17 -5.44
N ILE A 332 21.99 6.70 -4.90
CA ILE A 332 20.70 6.66 -5.56
C ILE A 332 19.75 7.65 -4.89
N PHE A 333 19.09 8.53 -5.66
CA PHE A 333 18.07 9.45 -5.14
C PHE A 333 16.76 9.33 -5.93
N ASN A 334 15.62 9.48 -5.23
CA ASN A 334 14.30 9.43 -5.84
C ASN A 334 13.73 10.85 -6.02
N TYR A 335 13.04 11.10 -7.14
CA TYR A 335 12.44 12.39 -7.49
C TYR A 335 11.28 12.21 -8.48
N GLY A 336 10.59 13.30 -8.87
CA GLY A 336 9.56 13.23 -9.93
C GLY A 336 8.35 12.38 -9.53
N GLY A 337 7.96 12.46 -8.26
CA GLY A 337 6.82 11.74 -7.71
C GLY A 337 5.47 12.29 -8.19
N HIS A 338 4.57 11.43 -8.64
CA HIS A 338 3.21 11.76 -9.12
C HIS A 338 2.15 10.79 -8.58
N ALA A 339 0.88 11.22 -8.59
CA ALA A 339 -0.27 10.44 -8.17
C ALA A 339 -1.41 10.44 -9.20
N TYR A 340 -1.89 9.25 -9.58
CA TYR A 340 -2.97 9.02 -10.55
C TYR A 340 -4.21 8.47 -9.83
N SER A 341 -4.99 9.37 -9.24
CA SER A 341 -6.20 9.01 -8.49
C SER A 341 -7.35 8.48 -9.35
N GLN A 342 -7.31 8.71 -10.67
CA GLN A 342 -8.39 8.38 -11.61
C GLN A 342 -8.27 6.98 -12.24
N PHE A 343 -7.16 6.28 -11.98
CA PHE A 343 -6.84 5.03 -12.67
C PHE A 343 -7.63 3.82 -12.15
N PHE A 344 -8.22 3.93 -10.95
CA PHE A 344 -9.00 2.85 -10.35
C PHE A 344 -10.49 3.17 -10.39
N ASP A 345 -11.31 2.22 -10.85
CA ASP A 345 -12.76 2.37 -11.01
C ASP A 345 -13.57 2.02 -9.75
N THR A 346 -12.92 1.55 -8.67
CA THR A 346 -13.56 1.09 -7.42
C THR A 346 -13.77 2.25 -6.43
N ASP A 347 -14.08 1.97 -5.15
CA ASP A 347 -14.48 2.92 -4.07
C ASP A 347 -13.49 4.08 -3.75
N ALA A 348 -12.58 4.42 -4.67
CA ALA A 348 -11.52 5.41 -4.62
C ALA A 348 -10.57 5.27 -3.44
N LYS A 349 -10.42 4.03 -2.98
CA LYS A 349 -9.44 3.64 -1.96
C LYS A 349 -8.04 3.52 -2.55
N ASP A 350 -7.93 3.23 -3.83
CA ASP A 350 -6.64 3.02 -4.49
C ASP A 350 -6.21 4.27 -5.27
N VAL A 351 -4.96 4.68 -5.11
CA VAL A 351 -4.27 5.74 -5.86
C VAL A 351 -2.97 5.15 -6.39
N LEU A 352 -2.68 5.31 -7.68
CA LEU A 352 -1.40 4.87 -8.24
C LEU A 352 -0.41 6.00 -8.02
N VAL A 353 0.81 5.72 -7.61
CA VAL A 353 1.90 6.70 -7.57
C VAL A 353 3.04 6.24 -8.45
N SER A 354 3.80 7.18 -9.01
CA SER A 354 5.06 6.92 -9.72
C SER A 354 6.16 7.83 -9.21
N TRP A 355 7.43 7.46 -9.41
CA TRP A 355 8.59 8.31 -9.18
C TRP A 355 9.79 7.83 -9.98
N THR A 356 10.75 8.71 -10.23
CA THR A 356 12.04 8.36 -10.84
C THR A 356 13.07 7.99 -9.78
N VAL A 357 13.81 6.91 -10.04
CA VAL A 357 15.07 6.57 -9.37
C VAL A 357 16.23 7.11 -10.20
N SER A 358 17.18 7.81 -9.58
CA SER A 358 18.35 8.38 -10.25
C SER A 358 19.06 7.34 -11.14
N GLY A 359 19.20 7.65 -12.43
CA GLY A 359 19.48 6.68 -13.48
C GLY A 359 18.32 6.44 -14.46
N ALA A 360 17.23 7.22 -14.34
CA ALA A 360 16.05 7.20 -15.21
C ALA A 360 15.24 5.90 -15.14
N TYR A 361 15.02 5.36 -13.95
CA TYR A 361 14.07 4.25 -13.78
C TYR A 361 12.81 4.75 -13.09
N THR A 362 11.72 4.89 -13.84
CA THR A 362 10.40 5.15 -13.24
C THR A 362 9.91 3.89 -12.53
N GLN A 363 9.68 4.02 -11.22
CA GLN A 363 8.98 3.06 -10.39
C GLN A 363 7.54 3.50 -10.17
N MET A 364 6.64 2.54 -9.98
CA MET A 364 5.25 2.81 -9.66
C MET A 364 4.81 1.98 -8.47
N ALA A 365 3.88 2.50 -7.67
CA ALA A 365 3.24 1.76 -6.60
C ALA A 365 1.76 2.10 -6.46
N LYS A 366 0.95 1.08 -6.16
CA LYS A 366 -0.42 1.32 -5.68
C LYS A 366 -0.38 1.76 -4.22
N VAL A 367 -1.21 2.74 -3.85
CA VAL A 367 -1.44 3.24 -2.49
C VAL A 367 -2.92 3.00 -2.18
N THR A 368 -3.21 2.17 -1.18
CA THR A 368 -4.59 1.87 -0.76
C THR A 368 -4.89 2.54 0.57
N TRP A 369 -5.90 3.41 0.63
CA TRP A 369 -6.41 4.05 1.86
C TRP A 369 -7.08 3.00 2.78
N ASP A 370 -6.67 2.92 4.05
CA ASP A 370 -7.28 2.06 5.08
C ASP A 370 -8.48 2.76 5.76
N ASP A 371 -9.59 2.05 5.99
CA ASP A 371 -10.83 2.59 6.59
C ASP A 371 -10.72 2.81 8.11
N LYS A 372 -9.54 2.61 8.73
CA LYS A 372 -9.38 2.71 10.17
C LYS A 372 -9.06 4.14 10.60
N GLU A 373 -10.03 4.80 11.23
CA GLU A 373 -9.72 5.94 12.12
C GLU A 373 -8.74 5.47 13.21
N THR A 374 -7.47 5.83 13.11
CA THR A 374 -6.53 5.72 14.23
C THR A 374 -6.84 6.80 15.27
N PRO A 375 -7.15 6.42 16.52
CA PRO A 375 -7.22 7.39 17.60
C PRO A 375 -5.83 7.96 17.87
N LEU A 376 -5.68 9.28 17.75
CA LEU A 376 -4.50 10.00 18.22
C LEU A 376 -4.33 9.84 19.72
N GLY A 377 -3.14 9.43 20.14
CA GLY A 377 -2.65 9.68 21.49
C GLY A 377 -2.00 8.48 22.14
N GLN A 378 -0.78 8.12 21.72
CA GLN A 378 0.38 7.96 22.62
C GLN A 378 1.63 8.27 21.81
N GLY A 379 2.32 9.37 22.15
CA GLY A 379 3.60 9.69 21.55
C GLY A 379 4.62 8.61 21.89
N PHE A 380 5.18 7.96 20.87
CA PHE A 380 6.43 7.23 21.01
C PHE A 380 7.56 8.25 21.07
N SER A 381 7.86 8.74 22.27
CA SER A 381 9.20 9.27 22.55
C SER A 381 10.16 8.08 22.66
N GLY A 382 11.15 8.01 21.78
CA GLY A 382 12.35 7.23 22.03
C GLY A 382 12.78 6.31 20.91
N ALA A 383 13.44 6.86 19.89
CA ALA A 383 14.52 6.17 19.20
C ALA A 383 15.65 7.17 19.02
N HIS A 384 16.54 7.23 20.01
CA HIS A 384 17.84 7.85 19.83
C HIS A 384 18.61 7.02 18.81
N MET A 385 18.86 7.63 17.65
CA MET A 385 19.77 7.18 16.62
C MET A 385 21.20 7.34 17.18
N HIS A 386 21.86 6.23 17.53
CA HIS A 386 23.30 6.22 17.77
C HIS A 386 24.00 5.81 16.47
N LEU A 387 24.34 6.82 15.68
CA LEU A 387 25.29 6.75 14.58
C LEU A 387 26.71 6.78 15.17
N SER A 388 27.59 5.86 14.83
CA SER A 388 29.04 6.11 14.84
C SER A 388 29.74 5.20 13.83
N ILE A 389 30.12 5.83 12.73
CA ILE A 389 30.99 5.36 11.66
C ILE A 389 32.41 5.23 12.21
N GLY A 390 33.11 4.16 11.81
CA GLY A 390 34.52 3.96 12.14
C GLY A 390 35.43 4.94 11.40
N VAL A 391 36.47 5.41 12.07
CA VAL A 391 37.66 5.98 11.44
C VAL A 391 38.89 5.43 12.16
N ASP A 392 39.78 4.81 11.41
CA ASP A 392 41.06 4.27 11.88
C ASP A 392 42.00 5.39 12.38
N GLY A 393 42.81 5.07 13.42
CA GLY A 393 44.12 5.69 13.63
C GLY A 393 44.43 6.33 14.99
N PHE A 394 45.10 5.55 15.85
CA PHE A 394 46.17 5.95 16.80
C PHE A 394 45.88 6.67 18.17
N ARG A 395 46.22 5.89 19.22
CA ARG A 395 46.89 6.18 20.53
C ARG A 395 46.24 7.09 21.61
N TRP A 396 46.02 6.45 22.76
CA TRP A 396 45.89 6.96 24.15
C TRP A 396 47.26 7.46 24.70
N PRO A 397 47.34 8.39 25.71
CA PRO A 397 46.79 8.14 27.07
C PRO A 397 46.29 9.31 27.95
N THR A 398 45.42 8.91 28.91
CA THR A 398 45.30 9.32 30.35
C THR A 398 44.57 10.59 30.84
N ASN A 399 43.65 10.30 31.79
CA ASN A 399 43.31 10.98 33.07
C ASN A 399 42.64 12.37 33.10
N GLN A 400 41.41 12.44 33.63
CA GLN A 400 41.11 12.99 34.98
C GLN A 400 39.63 12.89 35.38
N GLN A 401 39.41 12.63 36.67
CA GLN A 401 38.14 12.66 37.42
C GLN A 401 37.53 14.06 37.50
N MET A 402 36.21 14.17 37.74
CA MET A 402 35.66 14.95 38.87
C MET A 402 34.16 14.68 39.14
N ASN A 403 33.84 14.63 40.43
CA ASN A 403 32.55 14.42 41.10
C ASN A 403 31.63 15.66 41.06
N ALA A 404 30.32 15.47 41.22
CA ALA A 404 29.47 16.32 42.08
C ALA A 404 28.10 15.67 42.39
N GLU A 405 27.71 15.72 43.67
CA GLU A 405 26.53 15.12 44.30
C GLU A 405 25.28 16.03 44.36
N SER A 406 24.14 15.38 44.69
CA SER A 406 23.02 15.88 45.53
C SER A 406 21.89 16.69 44.83
N ARG A 407 20.58 16.64 45.14
CA ARG A 407 19.76 16.13 46.27
C ARG A 407 18.34 15.72 45.83
N SER A 408 17.74 14.84 46.63
CA SER A 408 16.36 14.34 46.63
C SER A 408 15.32 15.30 47.26
N SER A 409 14.07 15.27 46.78
CA SER A 409 12.80 15.67 47.45
C SER A 409 11.64 15.19 46.56
N GLY A 410 10.52 14.57 46.94
CA GLY A 410 9.92 14.03 48.16
C GLY A 410 8.50 13.61 47.73
N CYS A 411 8.11 12.33 47.91
CA CYS A 411 6.84 11.77 47.44
C CYS A 411 5.93 11.47 48.64
N VAL A 412 4.69 11.95 48.65
CA VAL A 412 3.69 11.65 49.70
C VAL A 412 2.69 10.64 49.17
N ILE A 413 2.49 9.56 49.92
CA ILE A 413 1.57 8.45 49.63
C ILE A 413 0.25 8.69 50.38
N GLY A 414 -0.88 8.66 49.67
CA GLY A 414 -2.22 8.58 50.26
C GLY A 414 -3.00 7.43 49.64
N SER A 415 -3.36 6.42 50.46
CA SER A 415 -4.15 5.25 50.03
C SER A 415 -5.60 5.35 50.50
N THR A 416 -6.56 5.03 49.62
CA THR A 416 -7.89 4.57 50.03
C THR A 416 -8.23 3.26 49.30
N ARG A 417 -8.81 2.30 50.02
CA ARG A 417 -9.10 0.93 49.53
C ARG A 417 -10.49 0.86 48.88
N SER A 418 -10.56 0.18 47.73
CA SER A 418 -11.75 -0.48 47.22
C SER A 418 -11.34 -1.73 46.41
N ALA A 419 -12.13 -2.80 46.51
CA ALA A 419 -11.82 -4.13 46.02
C ALA A 419 -12.00 -4.24 44.50
N SER A 420 -10.91 -4.05 43.75
CA SER A 420 -10.55 -4.65 42.45
C SER A 420 -9.25 -3.98 42.02
N GLY A 421 -8.23 -4.75 41.64
CA GLY A 421 -6.82 -4.34 41.58
C GLY A 421 -6.50 -3.00 40.88
N ILE A 422 -5.55 -2.25 41.44
CA ILE A 422 -5.05 -0.98 40.89
C ILE A 422 -3.77 -1.21 40.08
N VAL A 423 -3.74 -0.68 38.85
CA VAL A 423 -2.53 -0.23 38.14
C VAL A 423 -2.18 1.16 38.67
N ALA A 424 -1.02 1.33 39.30
CA ALA A 424 -0.58 2.62 39.83
C ALA A 424 -0.04 3.51 38.69
N LEU A 425 -0.79 4.54 38.29
CA LEU A 425 -0.31 5.56 37.35
C LEU A 425 0.45 6.65 38.14
N ARG A 426 1.76 6.77 37.91
CA ARG A 426 2.56 7.93 38.37
C ARG A 426 2.36 9.08 37.37
N VAL A 427 1.79 10.19 37.82
CA VAL A 427 1.75 11.44 37.06
C VAL A 427 2.67 12.46 37.73
N CYS A 428 3.78 12.81 37.08
CA CYS A 428 4.60 13.97 37.43
C CYS A 428 4.15 15.14 36.55
N ILE A 429 3.56 16.18 37.15
CA ILE A 429 3.23 17.42 36.43
C ILE A 429 4.43 18.37 36.55
N PRO A 430 5.02 18.87 35.45
CA PRO A 430 5.97 19.97 35.53
C PRO A 430 5.23 21.28 35.79
N THR A 431 5.46 21.89 36.95
CA THR A 431 5.00 23.26 37.23
C THR A 431 5.84 24.26 36.44
N VAL A 432 5.28 24.86 35.39
CA VAL A 432 5.80 26.10 34.82
C VAL A 432 5.35 27.25 35.71
N ARG A 433 6.28 27.87 36.44
CA ARG A 433 6.04 29.18 37.08
C ARG A 433 6.17 30.28 36.03
N ARG A 434 5.12 31.09 35.86
CA ARG A 434 5.28 32.52 35.60
C ARG A 434 4.40 33.34 36.54
N PRO A 435 4.82 34.57 36.88
CA PRO A 435 4.31 35.31 38.02
C PRO A 435 3.08 36.14 37.68
N THR A 436 2.25 36.39 38.70
CA THR A 436 1.21 37.44 38.83
C THR A 436 0.06 37.36 37.82
N GLY A 437 -1.22 37.24 38.19
CA GLY A 437 -1.90 37.25 39.48
C GLY A 437 -3.33 37.68 39.19
N ASP A 438 -4.30 36.77 39.34
CA ASP A 438 -5.63 37.10 39.85
C ASP A 438 -6.39 35.81 40.16
N ARG A 439 -7.16 35.82 41.25
CA ARG A 439 -7.89 34.67 41.78
C ARG A 439 -9.36 34.75 41.39
N SER A 440 -9.82 33.84 40.52
CA SER A 440 -11.25 33.55 40.35
C SER A 440 -11.47 32.05 40.24
N LEU A 441 -12.12 31.47 41.26
CA LEU A 441 -12.55 30.08 41.35
C LEU A 441 -13.74 29.83 40.40
N MET A 442 -13.56 29.04 39.34
CA MET A 442 -14.68 28.39 38.63
C MET A 442 -14.84 26.95 39.13
N HIS A 443 -15.98 26.66 39.73
CA HIS A 443 -16.46 25.29 39.96
C HIS A 443 -16.86 24.68 38.62
N VAL A 444 -16.26 23.56 38.23
CA VAL A 444 -16.77 22.70 37.16
C VAL A 444 -17.22 21.40 37.81
N GLY A 445 -18.53 21.21 37.91
CA GLY A 445 -19.15 19.98 38.38
C GLY A 445 -19.00 18.88 37.32
N LEU A 446 -18.37 17.76 37.70
CA LEU A 446 -18.24 16.59 36.86
C LEU A 446 -19.46 15.68 37.06
N SER A 447 -20.37 15.67 36.09
CA SER A 447 -21.46 14.69 36.03
C SER A 447 -20.92 13.37 35.48
N LEU A 448 -20.89 12.33 36.31
CA LEU A 448 -20.60 10.95 35.90
C LEU A 448 -21.87 10.33 35.30
N ALA A 449 -21.97 10.34 33.97
CA ALA A 449 -22.91 9.47 33.26
C ALA A 449 -22.31 8.05 33.15
N PRO A 450 -23.07 6.98 33.44
CA PRO A 450 -22.57 5.61 33.31
C PRO A 450 -22.54 5.25 31.82
N TYR A 451 -21.34 5.25 31.22
CA TYR A 451 -21.16 4.67 29.90
C TYR A 451 -21.30 3.14 30.01
N LEU A 452 -22.31 2.62 29.30
CA LEU A 452 -22.42 1.21 28.97
C LEU A 452 -21.13 0.76 28.27
N PHE A 453 -20.41 -0.18 28.88
CA PHE A 453 -19.29 -0.87 28.25
C PHE A 453 -19.82 -1.67 27.04
N ASP A 454 -19.68 -1.11 25.84
CA ASP A 454 -19.75 -1.86 24.60
C ASP A 454 -18.51 -2.75 24.51
N LYS A 455 -18.72 -4.07 24.51
CA LYS A 455 -17.67 -5.09 24.44
C LYS A 455 -17.09 -5.15 23.02
N ARG A 456 -16.34 -4.15 22.59
CA ARG A 456 -15.58 -4.25 21.34
C ARG A 456 -14.36 -5.15 21.57
N LYS A 457 -14.29 -6.25 20.79
CA LYS A 457 -13.14 -7.17 20.75
C LYS A 457 -11.88 -6.37 20.44
N VAL A 458 -10.91 -6.39 21.34
CA VAL A 458 -9.53 -6.00 21.04
C VAL A 458 -8.99 -7.03 20.04
N CYS A 459 -8.87 -6.69 18.75
CA CYS A 459 -8.20 -7.56 17.78
C CYS A 459 -6.69 -7.54 18.08
N LYS A 460 -6.25 -8.54 18.84
CA LYS A 460 -4.83 -8.86 19.01
C LYS A 460 -4.33 -9.45 17.69
N ALA A 461 -3.18 -8.97 17.16
CA ALA A 461 -2.51 -9.58 16.02
C ALA A 461 -2.21 -11.06 16.30
N THR A 462 -2.46 -11.94 15.33
CA THR A 462 -2.17 -13.38 15.46
C THR A 462 -0.66 -13.59 15.41
N ASN A 463 -0.10 -14.32 16.37
CA ASN A 463 1.31 -14.68 16.33
C ASN A 463 1.50 -15.94 15.46
N VAL A 464 2.24 -15.82 14.36
CA VAL A 464 2.41 -16.88 13.36
C VAL A 464 3.88 -17.28 13.23
N VAL A 465 4.18 -18.58 13.36
CA VAL A 465 5.46 -19.14 12.89
C VAL A 465 5.27 -19.69 11.49
N LEU A 466 6.13 -19.25 10.56
CA LEU A 466 6.15 -19.68 9.18
C LEU A 466 7.44 -20.49 8.89
N SER A 467 7.30 -21.64 8.24
CA SER A 467 8.42 -22.48 7.75
C SER A 467 8.13 -22.98 6.33
N ASN A 468 9.05 -23.71 5.72
CA ASN A 468 8.86 -24.55 4.53
C ASN A 468 9.93 -25.67 4.52
N ASP A 469 10.01 -26.42 3.42
CA ASP A 469 11.16 -27.27 3.08
C ASP A 469 11.91 -26.84 1.82
N ASP A 470 11.39 -25.91 1.01
CA ASP A 470 12.14 -25.38 -0.15
C ASP A 470 13.36 -24.52 0.25
N GLY A 471 13.39 -24.03 1.50
CA GLY A 471 14.47 -23.22 2.05
C GLY A 471 14.08 -21.75 2.30
N TRP A 472 14.82 -21.08 3.19
CA TRP A 472 14.49 -19.75 3.69
C TRP A 472 14.62 -18.66 2.62
N ALA A 473 15.41 -18.89 1.57
CA ALA A 473 15.73 -17.94 0.53
C ALA A 473 14.98 -18.26 -0.78
N GLU A 474 13.96 -19.10 -0.70
CA GLU A 474 13.00 -19.33 -1.77
C GLU A 474 11.91 -18.23 -1.79
N ILE A 475 11.46 -17.80 -2.97
CA ILE A 475 10.57 -16.65 -3.14
C ILE A 475 9.12 -16.88 -2.66
N ASN A 476 8.59 -18.09 -2.71
CA ASN A 476 7.24 -18.43 -2.25
C ASN A 476 7.08 -18.22 -0.75
N ILE A 477 8.03 -18.68 0.06
CA ILE A 477 7.97 -18.46 1.52
C ILE A 477 8.14 -16.97 1.87
N ARG A 478 8.91 -16.21 1.09
CA ARG A 478 9.00 -14.74 1.24
C ARG A 478 7.70 -14.06 0.87
N THR A 479 7.07 -14.47 -0.23
CA THR A 479 5.78 -13.96 -0.67
C THR A 479 4.71 -14.26 0.39
N PHE A 480 4.68 -15.49 0.92
CA PHE A 480 3.74 -15.86 1.96
C PHE A 480 3.98 -15.12 3.29
N TYR A 481 5.24 -14.93 3.70
CA TYR A 481 5.58 -14.09 4.84
C TYR A 481 5.03 -12.66 4.68
N ASN A 482 5.22 -12.07 3.49
CA ASN A 482 4.75 -10.73 3.18
C ASN A 482 3.22 -10.65 3.21
N THR A 483 2.53 -11.61 2.59
CA THR A 483 1.06 -11.65 2.57
C THR A 483 0.46 -11.80 3.98
N LEU A 484 0.97 -12.71 4.81
CA LEU A 484 0.51 -12.86 6.20
C LEU A 484 0.76 -11.58 7.02
N THR A 485 1.94 -10.96 6.86
CA THR A 485 2.28 -9.71 7.56
C THR A 485 1.37 -8.55 7.11
N ALA A 486 1.10 -8.43 5.81
CA ALA A 486 0.18 -7.45 5.25
C ALA A 486 -1.27 -7.67 5.72
N ALA A 487 -1.65 -8.93 5.99
CA ALA A 487 -2.92 -9.30 6.59
C ALA A 487 -3.06 -8.90 8.07
N GLY A 488 -2.00 -8.35 8.68
CA GLY A 488 -1.98 -7.88 10.08
C GLY A 488 -1.51 -8.91 11.10
N ASP A 489 -0.99 -10.07 10.65
CA ASP A 489 -0.41 -11.08 11.54
C ASP A 489 1.02 -10.69 11.97
N SER A 490 1.39 -11.07 13.19
CA SER A 490 2.77 -10.97 13.67
C SER A 490 3.53 -12.23 13.28
N VAL A 491 4.30 -12.17 12.19
CA VAL A 491 4.94 -13.35 11.61
C VAL A 491 6.41 -13.43 12.02
N VAL A 492 6.91 -14.65 12.24
CA VAL A 492 8.34 -14.96 12.24
C VAL A 492 8.60 -16.16 11.34
N LEU A 493 9.54 -16.02 10.40
CA LEU A 493 9.96 -17.08 9.49
C LEU A 493 11.15 -17.81 10.10
N SER A 494 11.07 -19.13 10.12
CA SER A 494 12.11 -20.06 10.54
C SER A 494 12.13 -21.24 9.58
N ALA A 495 13.10 -21.27 8.66
CA ALA A 495 13.16 -22.25 7.58
C ALA A 495 14.59 -22.79 7.37
N PRO A 496 14.74 -23.94 6.70
CA PRO A 496 16.05 -24.48 6.34
C PRO A 496 16.95 -23.48 5.58
N ALA A 497 18.27 -23.57 5.77
CA ALA A 497 19.25 -22.76 5.05
C ALA A 497 19.39 -23.15 3.56
N GLU A 498 19.00 -24.37 3.22
CA GLU A 498 18.99 -24.95 1.88
C GLU A 498 17.66 -25.68 1.62
N ASN A 499 17.43 -26.14 0.39
CA ASN A 499 16.28 -26.97 0.07
C ASN A 499 16.41 -28.37 0.69
N GLU A 500 15.38 -28.77 1.44
CA GLU A 500 15.26 -30.03 2.17
C GLU A 500 14.02 -30.83 1.71
N SER A 501 13.61 -30.66 0.45
CA SER A 501 12.55 -31.45 -0.19
C SER A 501 12.80 -32.96 -0.04
N GLY A 502 11.75 -33.71 0.28
CA GLY A 502 11.83 -35.18 0.39
C GLY A 502 12.37 -35.72 1.72
N THR A 503 12.63 -34.85 2.70
CA THR A 503 13.19 -35.24 4.01
C THR A 503 12.15 -35.71 5.02
N GLY A 504 10.86 -35.59 4.71
CA GLY A 504 9.76 -36.03 5.57
C GLY A 504 9.81 -35.41 6.96
N SER A 505 9.96 -36.24 8.00
CA SER A 505 10.12 -35.79 9.39
C SER A 505 11.54 -35.97 9.91
N SER A 506 12.55 -35.88 9.05
CA SER A 506 13.96 -35.89 9.46
C SER A 506 14.28 -34.71 10.37
N ASP A 507 15.19 -34.94 11.32
CA ASP A 507 15.56 -33.99 12.36
C ASP A 507 17.05 -34.19 12.69
N ALA A 508 17.75 -33.08 12.92
CA ALA A 508 19.16 -33.05 13.28
C ALA A 508 19.49 -31.75 14.00
N PRO A 509 20.44 -31.74 14.95
CA PRO A 509 20.95 -30.49 15.51
C PRO A 509 21.47 -29.57 14.40
N ALA A 510 21.14 -28.28 14.46
CA ALA A 510 21.69 -27.32 13.52
C ALA A 510 23.20 -27.17 13.73
N THR A 511 23.95 -27.08 12.63
CA THR A 511 25.41 -26.93 12.64
C THR A 511 25.84 -25.73 11.82
N PRO A 512 26.98 -25.08 12.14
CA PRO A 512 27.51 -24.00 11.29
C PRO A 512 27.63 -24.43 9.82
N LEU A 513 27.40 -23.47 8.93
CA LEU A 513 27.38 -23.71 7.48
C LEU A 513 28.77 -24.05 6.95
N THR A 514 28.91 -25.24 6.37
CA THR A 514 30.13 -25.67 5.65
C THR A 514 30.11 -25.28 4.18
N GLU A 515 28.94 -24.96 3.65
CA GLU A 515 28.67 -24.46 2.30
C GLU A 515 27.79 -23.20 2.40
N PRO A 516 27.72 -22.33 1.37
CA PRO A 516 26.83 -21.17 1.43
C PRO A 516 25.36 -21.60 1.43
N CYS A 517 24.48 -20.82 2.06
CA CYS A 517 23.04 -21.03 1.95
C CYS A 517 22.60 -21.02 0.47
N GLU A 518 21.44 -21.60 0.18
CA GLU A 518 20.86 -21.55 -1.16
C GLU A 518 20.80 -20.10 -1.69
N TYR A 519 21.02 -19.96 -3.00
CA TYR A 519 21.11 -18.67 -3.70
C TYR A 519 22.18 -17.72 -3.16
N ASN A 520 23.22 -18.23 -2.49
CA ASN A 520 24.26 -17.43 -1.81
C ASN A 520 23.67 -16.43 -0.80
N SER A 521 22.52 -16.76 -0.22
CA SER A 521 21.81 -15.89 0.73
C SER A 521 22.54 -15.70 2.06
N CYS A 522 23.52 -16.57 2.35
CA CYS A 522 24.48 -16.42 3.42
C CYS A 522 25.81 -17.10 3.02
N PRO A 523 26.98 -16.58 3.47
CA PRO A 523 28.27 -17.16 3.11
C PRO A 523 28.61 -18.42 3.92
N THR A 524 29.52 -19.24 3.38
CA THR A 524 30.19 -20.32 4.12
C THR A 524 30.76 -19.83 5.45
N GLY A 525 30.66 -20.65 6.50
CA GLY A 525 31.11 -20.32 7.85
C GLY A 525 30.10 -19.48 8.65
N SER A 526 28.94 -19.19 8.09
CA SER A 526 27.82 -18.59 8.84
C SER A 526 27.37 -19.51 9.99
N PRO A 527 26.81 -18.97 11.08
CA PRO A 527 26.34 -19.75 12.23
C PRO A 527 25.29 -20.81 11.88
N ALA A 528 25.02 -21.73 12.81
CA ALA A 528 24.01 -22.77 12.64
C ALA A 528 22.59 -22.20 12.42
N GLU A 529 22.29 -21.09 13.08
CA GLU A 529 21.07 -20.31 12.89
C GLU A 529 21.41 -18.82 12.72
N GLY A 530 20.68 -18.14 11.85
CA GLY A 530 20.89 -16.72 11.61
C GLY A 530 19.66 -16.06 11.02
N ASN A 531 19.78 -14.78 10.66
CA ASN A 531 18.69 -14.01 10.08
C ASN A 531 19.16 -13.05 8.99
N ASN A 532 18.19 -12.54 8.24
CA ASN A 532 18.41 -11.48 7.28
C ASN A 532 18.82 -10.19 8.00
N ALA A 533 19.87 -9.53 7.49
CA ALA A 533 20.43 -8.33 8.09
C ALA A 533 19.43 -7.16 8.19
N SER A 534 18.56 -7.02 7.20
CA SER A 534 17.56 -5.94 7.13
C SER A 534 16.25 -6.30 7.84
N ASN A 535 15.98 -7.59 8.05
CA ASN A 535 14.78 -8.05 8.75
C ASN A 535 15.05 -9.28 9.63
N THR A 536 15.17 -9.02 10.93
CA THR A 536 15.46 -10.06 11.95
C THR A 536 14.36 -11.11 12.12
N ARG A 537 13.17 -10.92 11.55
CA ARG A 537 12.08 -11.90 11.56
C ARG A 537 12.22 -12.97 10.46
N LEU A 538 13.15 -12.81 9.54
CA LEU A 538 13.47 -13.76 8.49
C LEU A 538 14.68 -14.59 8.91
N ASN A 539 14.46 -15.80 9.44
CA ASN A 539 15.52 -16.63 10.03
C ASN A 539 15.76 -17.90 9.22
N TYR A 540 17.03 -18.28 9.10
CA TYR A 540 17.43 -19.58 8.59
C TYR A 540 17.92 -20.48 9.74
N VAL A 541 17.79 -21.78 9.54
CA VAL A 541 18.33 -22.84 10.39
C VAL A 541 19.03 -23.84 9.47
N ASN A 542 20.32 -24.09 9.68
CA ASN A 542 21.06 -25.06 8.88
C ASN A 542 20.78 -26.50 9.36
N SER A 543 19.55 -26.96 9.10
CA SER A 543 19.01 -28.28 9.41
C SER A 543 17.66 -28.48 8.69
N TYR A 544 17.00 -29.61 8.97
CA TYR A 544 15.73 -30.02 8.38
C TYR A 544 14.52 -29.14 8.77
N PRO A 545 13.42 -29.20 7.99
CA PRO A 545 12.19 -28.42 8.23
C PRO A 545 11.57 -28.64 9.62
N VAL A 546 11.64 -29.86 10.15
CA VAL A 546 11.19 -30.18 11.52
C VAL A 546 12.00 -29.39 12.55
N THR A 547 13.33 -29.42 12.43
CA THR A 547 14.24 -28.64 13.28
C THR A 547 13.93 -27.14 13.18
N SER A 548 13.75 -26.64 11.96
CA SER A 548 13.46 -25.23 11.67
C SER A 548 12.14 -24.77 12.28
N MET A 549 11.08 -25.57 12.16
CA MET A 549 9.80 -25.28 12.81
C MET A 549 9.93 -25.29 14.33
N ARG A 550 10.60 -26.31 14.90
CA ARG A 550 10.82 -26.41 16.35
C ARG A 550 11.61 -25.21 16.88
N TYR A 551 12.65 -24.79 16.17
CA TYR A 551 13.40 -23.57 16.50
C TYR A 551 12.52 -22.32 16.45
N GLY A 552 11.64 -22.22 15.44
CA GLY A 552 10.65 -21.15 15.33
C GLY A 552 9.71 -21.09 16.53
N ILE A 553 9.24 -22.23 17.00
CA ILE A 553 8.31 -22.35 18.15
C ILE A 553 9.02 -22.14 19.49
N GLN A 554 10.15 -22.82 19.72
CA GLN A 554 10.78 -22.88 21.04
C GLN A 554 11.75 -21.73 21.30
N THR A 555 12.36 -21.16 20.25
CA THR A 555 13.38 -20.11 20.39
C THR A 555 12.87 -18.76 19.89
N LEU A 556 12.38 -18.70 18.65
CA LEU A 556 12.02 -17.43 18.03
C LEU A 556 10.70 -16.88 18.56
N SER A 557 9.69 -17.73 18.79
CA SER A 557 8.39 -17.27 19.29
C SER A 557 8.49 -16.62 20.68
N PRO A 558 9.19 -17.18 21.69
CA PRO A 558 9.43 -16.47 22.95
C PRO A 558 10.13 -15.12 22.76
N LYS A 559 11.11 -15.05 21.84
CA LYS A 559 11.85 -13.82 21.53
C LYS A 559 10.98 -12.74 20.91
N PHE A 560 10.13 -13.08 19.94
CA PHE A 560 9.38 -12.09 19.14
C PHE A 560 7.95 -11.87 19.63
N PHE A 561 7.34 -12.85 20.28
CA PHE A 561 5.94 -12.84 20.72
C PHE A 561 5.79 -12.84 22.25
N GLY A 562 6.87 -13.06 23.00
CA GLY A 562 6.83 -13.21 24.46
C GLY A 562 6.18 -14.52 24.93
N GLY A 563 6.02 -15.51 24.04
CA GLY A 563 5.42 -16.80 24.33
C GLY A 563 5.29 -17.69 23.10
N ALA A 564 4.48 -18.74 23.21
CA ALA A 564 4.16 -19.64 22.09
C ALA A 564 3.39 -18.90 20.97
N PRO A 565 3.54 -19.31 19.71
CA PRO A 565 2.74 -18.78 18.62
C PRO A 565 1.27 -19.21 18.76
N ASP A 566 0.36 -18.47 18.13
CA ASP A 566 -1.06 -18.80 18.08
C ASP A 566 -1.35 -19.90 17.06
N ILE A 567 -0.59 -19.93 15.95
CA ILE A 567 -0.70 -20.91 14.86
C ILE A 567 0.66 -21.04 14.15
N ALA A 568 0.92 -22.22 13.58
CA ALA A 568 2.06 -22.47 12.70
C ALA A 568 1.58 -22.75 11.27
N VAL A 569 2.32 -22.26 10.28
CA VAL A 569 2.03 -22.53 8.87
C VAL A 569 3.31 -22.95 8.16
N ALA A 570 3.20 -23.87 7.20
CA ALA A 570 4.33 -24.36 6.41
C ALA A 570 4.04 -24.23 4.90
N GLY A 571 5.02 -23.72 4.15
CA GLY A 571 5.00 -23.58 2.70
C GLY A 571 4.85 -22.11 2.24
N PHE A 572 4.08 -21.81 1.19
CA PHE A 572 3.52 -22.82 0.29
C PHE A 572 4.66 -23.46 -0.53
N ASN A 573 4.63 -24.79 -0.60
CA ASN A 573 5.65 -25.62 -1.23
C ASN A 573 5.61 -25.52 -2.77
N VAL A 574 6.77 -25.63 -3.42
CA VAL A 574 6.88 -25.89 -4.85
C VAL A 574 6.51 -27.36 -5.13
N GLY A 575 5.32 -27.56 -5.69
CA GLY A 575 4.76 -28.89 -5.96
C GLY A 575 3.76 -29.34 -4.90
N ALA A 576 2.78 -30.14 -5.33
CA ALA A 576 1.71 -30.62 -4.46
C ALA A 576 2.13 -31.83 -3.62
N ASN A 577 1.66 -31.88 -2.38
CA ASN A 577 1.87 -32.96 -1.42
C ASN A 577 0.58 -33.77 -1.28
N LEU A 578 0.30 -34.59 -2.30
CA LEU A 578 -0.91 -35.41 -2.45
C LEU A 578 -0.66 -36.89 -2.08
N GLY A 579 -1.52 -37.45 -1.24
CA GLY A 579 -1.50 -38.89 -0.96
C GLY A 579 -0.18 -39.38 -0.38
N SER A 580 0.50 -40.32 -1.03
CA SER A 580 1.72 -40.93 -0.46
C SER A 580 2.89 -39.96 -0.33
N THR A 581 2.92 -38.84 -1.07
CA THR A 581 4.00 -37.85 -0.96
C THR A 581 3.97 -37.11 0.39
N VAL A 582 2.82 -37.10 1.08
CA VAL A 582 2.67 -36.55 2.44
C VAL A 582 3.67 -37.16 3.44
N LEU A 583 4.06 -38.43 3.27
CA LEU A 583 4.98 -39.10 4.20
C LEU A 583 6.42 -38.57 4.09
N ILE A 584 6.84 -38.21 2.87
CA ILE A 584 8.21 -37.74 2.56
C ILE A 584 8.30 -36.22 2.42
N SER A 585 7.19 -35.51 2.51
CA SER A 585 7.14 -34.04 2.44
C SER A 585 7.73 -33.40 3.70
N GLY A 586 8.72 -32.52 3.52
CA GLY A 586 9.30 -31.72 4.59
C GLY A 586 8.36 -30.60 5.04
N THR A 587 7.62 -29.98 4.11
CA THR A 587 6.55 -29.02 4.42
C THR A 587 5.48 -29.63 5.34
N VAL A 588 5.02 -30.85 5.05
CA VAL A 588 4.15 -31.61 5.97
C VAL A 588 4.88 -31.94 7.27
N GLY A 589 6.15 -32.35 7.19
CA GLY A 589 7.01 -32.60 8.35
C GLY A 589 6.97 -31.44 9.35
N ALA A 590 7.22 -30.22 8.87
CA ALA A 590 7.17 -29.00 9.66
C ALA A 590 5.80 -28.77 10.30
N ALA A 591 4.70 -28.85 9.53
CA ALA A 591 3.35 -28.66 10.09
C ALA A 591 2.99 -29.72 11.15
N THR A 592 3.35 -30.99 10.92
CA THR A 592 3.09 -32.05 11.90
C THR A 592 3.94 -31.93 13.15
N GLU A 593 5.16 -31.40 13.05
CA GLU A 593 5.98 -31.09 14.21
C GLU A 593 5.33 -30.01 15.07
N ALA A 594 4.86 -28.92 14.46
CA ALA A 594 4.14 -27.87 15.19
C ALA A 594 2.90 -28.41 15.93
N SER A 595 2.15 -29.30 15.28
CA SER A 595 0.99 -29.96 15.91
C SER A 595 1.38 -30.82 17.12
N LYS A 596 2.50 -31.55 17.06
CA LYS A 596 3.05 -32.33 18.18
C LYS A 596 3.58 -31.45 19.32
N GLU A 597 4.05 -30.24 19.01
CA GLU A 597 4.40 -29.19 19.98
C GLU A 597 3.15 -28.51 20.60
N GLY A 598 1.94 -28.94 20.20
CA GLY A 598 0.67 -28.39 20.70
C GLY A 598 0.22 -27.10 20.01
N ILE A 599 0.84 -26.74 18.88
CA ILE A 599 0.49 -25.57 18.07
C ILE A 599 -0.39 -26.00 16.89
N PRO A 600 -1.59 -25.41 16.68
CA PRO A 600 -2.40 -25.73 15.51
C PRO A 600 -1.63 -25.39 14.23
N ALA A 601 -1.70 -26.26 13.23
CA ALA A 601 -0.80 -26.19 12.08
C ALA A 601 -1.48 -26.45 10.73
N ILE A 602 -0.99 -25.76 9.69
CA ILE A 602 -1.44 -25.91 8.30
C ILE A 602 -0.22 -26.04 7.38
N ALA A 603 -0.24 -27.00 6.46
CA ALA A 603 0.70 -27.11 5.36
C ALA A 603 0.04 -26.68 4.05
N PHE A 604 0.72 -25.88 3.25
CA PHE A 604 0.26 -25.37 1.96
C PHE A 604 1.18 -25.85 0.83
N SER A 605 0.61 -26.20 -0.32
CA SER A 605 1.39 -26.74 -1.46
C SER A 605 0.74 -26.37 -2.79
N GLY A 606 1.53 -25.83 -3.73
CA GLY A 606 1.05 -25.37 -5.04
C GLY A 606 1.55 -26.25 -6.17
N THR A 607 0.71 -26.56 -7.16
CA THR A 607 1.11 -27.38 -8.33
C THR A 607 1.87 -26.60 -9.41
N THR A 608 1.81 -25.27 -9.40
CA THR A 608 2.51 -24.39 -10.36
C THR A 608 3.78 -23.84 -9.74
N GLY A 609 4.83 -23.76 -10.54
CA GLY A 609 6.06 -23.05 -10.20
C GLY A 609 7.27 -23.95 -10.22
N SER A 610 8.40 -23.35 -9.91
CA SER A 610 9.69 -24.01 -9.75
C SER A 610 10.47 -23.28 -8.68
N GLN A 611 11.37 -24.00 -8.02
CA GLN A 611 12.22 -23.43 -6.98
C GLN A 611 12.99 -22.21 -7.51
N THR A 612 12.74 -21.05 -6.92
CA THR A 612 13.20 -19.75 -7.41
C THR A 612 13.74 -18.90 -6.26
N GLY A 613 14.89 -18.26 -6.47
CA GLY A 613 15.52 -17.43 -5.45
C GLY A 613 14.73 -16.16 -5.12
N TYR A 614 14.76 -15.75 -3.86
CA TYR A 614 14.03 -14.61 -3.29
C TYR A 614 14.27 -13.25 -3.94
N THR A 615 15.30 -13.09 -4.78
CA THR A 615 15.61 -11.86 -5.52
C THR A 615 14.95 -11.80 -6.90
N ALA A 616 14.34 -12.90 -7.35
CA ALA A 616 13.59 -12.95 -8.60
C ALA A 616 12.29 -12.13 -8.50
N PRO A 617 11.70 -11.73 -9.64
CA PRO A 617 10.39 -11.11 -9.65
C PRO A 617 9.31 -12.10 -9.20
N VAL A 618 8.37 -11.62 -8.39
CA VAL A 618 7.19 -12.37 -7.96
C VAL A 618 6.28 -12.63 -9.17
N GLN A 619 5.78 -13.86 -9.31
CA GLN A 619 4.88 -14.27 -10.38
C GLN A 619 3.44 -14.41 -9.86
N THR A 620 2.46 -14.34 -10.77
CA THR A 620 1.01 -14.39 -10.43
C THR A 620 0.62 -15.61 -9.59
N TYR A 621 1.16 -16.79 -9.88
CA TYR A 621 0.82 -17.98 -9.09
C TYR A 621 1.27 -17.85 -7.63
N MET A 622 2.35 -17.11 -7.38
CA MET A 622 2.90 -16.95 -6.03
C MET A 622 2.00 -16.09 -5.16
N THR A 623 1.46 -15.00 -5.72
CA THR A 623 0.51 -14.13 -5.01
C THR A 623 -0.82 -14.85 -4.81
N VAL A 624 -1.33 -15.54 -5.83
CA VAL A 624 -2.58 -16.32 -5.72
C VAL A 624 -2.48 -17.38 -4.62
N TYR A 625 -1.42 -18.19 -4.60
CA TYR A 625 -1.25 -19.21 -3.56
C TYR A 625 -1.02 -18.60 -2.17
N ALA A 626 -0.28 -17.49 -2.05
CA ALA A 626 -0.08 -16.81 -0.78
C ALA A 626 -1.40 -16.22 -0.22
N ASP A 627 -2.23 -15.63 -1.07
CA ASP A 627 -3.53 -15.07 -0.69
C ASP A 627 -4.51 -16.17 -0.27
N LEU A 628 -4.58 -17.28 -1.03
CA LEU A 628 -5.38 -18.44 -0.67
C LEU A 628 -4.93 -19.06 0.66
N SER A 629 -3.62 -19.19 0.87
CA SER A 629 -3.05 -19.72 2.11
C SER A 629 -3.35 -18.82 3.31
N THR A 630 -3.26 -17.50 3.11
CA THR A 630 -3.60 -16.49 4.12
C THR A 630 -5.09 -16.52 4.45
N ASN A 631 -5.97 -16.64 3.45
CA ASN A 631 -7.41 -16.73 3.64
C ASN A 631 -7.82 -17.96 4.47
N VAL A 632 -7.25 -19.14 4.18
CA VAL A 632 -7.49 -20.35 4.98
C VAL A 632 -7.02 -20.15 6.42
N THR A 633 -5.83 -19.58 6.60
CA THR A 633 -5.25 -19.29 7.92
C THR A 633 -6.15 -18.35 8.74
N GLN A 634 -6.55 -17.22 8.15
CA GLN A 634 -7.41 -16.22 8.79
C GLN A 634 -8.81 -16.77 9.07
N SER A 635 -9.40 -17.55 8.15
CA SER A 635 -10.70 -18.19 8.35
C SER A 635 -10.66 -19.14 9.55
N LEU A 636 -9.58 -19.92 9.69
CA LEU A 636 -9.41 -20.82 10.83
C LEU A 636 -9.26 -20.04 12.14
N VAL A 637 -8.44 -18.98 12.16
CA VAL A 637 -8.23 -18.13 13.34
C VAL A 637 -9.53 -17.42 13.74
N ALA A 638 -10.27 -16.89 12.77
CA ALA A 638 -11.56 -16.21 12.98
C ALA A 638 -12.62 -17.15 13.55
N SER A 639 -12.53 -18.47 13.28
CA SER A 639 -13.41 -19.50 13.86
C SER A 639 -13.27 -19.67 15.38
N GLY A 640 -12.23 -19.07 15.98
CA GLY A 640 -12.02 -19.03 17.43
C GLY A 640 -11.26 -20.24 18.00
N LYS A 641 -10.71 -20.05 19.22
CA LYS A 641 -9.91 -21.08 19.92
C LYS A 641 -10.80 -22.15 20.61
N PRO A 642 -10.33 -23.41 20.72
CA PRO A 642 -9.14 -23.96 20.07
C PRO A 642 -9.33 -23.96 18.54
N TYR A 643 -8.26 -23.61 17.79
CA TYR A 643 -8.35 -23.49 16.33
C TYR A 643 -8.51 -24.87 15.67
N LEU A 644 -7.77 -25.87 16.15
CA LEU A 644 -7.89 -27.28 15.75
C LEU A 644 -7.93 -28.17 17.00
N PRO A 645 -8.45 -29.41 16.90
CA PRO A 645 -8.25 -30.41 17.93
C PRO A 645 -6.76 -30.73 18.16
N SER A 646 -6.42 -31.32 19.30
CA SER A 646 -5.05 -31.80 19.58
C SER A 646 -4.60 -32.78 18.51
N ASP A 647 -3.31 -32.72 18.13
CA ASP A 647 -2.68 -33.63 17.16
C ASP A 647 -3.32 -33.60 15.77
N ILE A 648 -4.12 -32.58 15.46
CA ILE A 648 -4.72 -32.36 14.15
C ILE A 648 -4.03 -31.21 13.42
N TRP A 649 -3.80 -31.42 12.14
CA TRP A 649 -3.23 -30.45 11.20
C TRP A 649 -4.03 -30.46 9.89
N LEU A 650 -3.86 -29.43 9.08
CA LEU A 650 -4.51 -29.32 7.77
C LEU A 650 -3.49 -29.44 6.63
N ASN A 651 -3.76 -30.28 5.63
CA ASN A 651 -3.01 -30.36 4.38
C ASN A 651 -3.80 -29.66 3.27
N VAL A 652 -3.24 -28.61 2.67
CA VAL A 652 -3.91 -27.79 1.66
C VAL A 652 -3.12 -27.83 0.36
N ASN A 653 -3.76 -28.29 -0.72
CA ASN A 653 -3.14 -28.35 -2.05
C ASN A 653 -3.94 -27.56 -3.07
N PHE A 654 -3.24 -26.76 -3.86
CA PHE A 654 -3.81 -25.90 -4.89
C PHE A 654 -3.60 -26.48 -6.31
N PRO A 655 -4.63 -26.45 -7.18
CA PRO A 655 -4.49 -26.81 -8.59
C PRO A 655 -3.72 -25.74 -9.35
N ALA A 656 -3.37 -26.05 -10.60
CA ALA A 656 -2.45 -25.23 -11.36
C ALA A 656 -3.04 -23.84 -11.67
N VAL A 657 -2.31 -22.80 -11.28
CA VAL A 657 -2.53 -21.42 -11.72
C VAL A 657 -1.88 -21.20 -13.08
N ASN A 658 -2.60 -20.57 -14.00
CA ASN A 658 -2.03 -20.00 -15.22
C ASN A 658 -2.69 -18.64 -15.54
N CYS A 659 -2.19 -17.92 -16.54
CA CYS A 659 -2.64 -16.55 -16.83
C CYS A 659 -4.08 -16.44 -17.35
N SER A 660 -4.76 -17.54 -17.68
CA SER A 660 -6.12 -17.55 -18.25
C SER A 660 -7.14 -18.34 -17.44
N THR A 661 -6.72 -19.25 -16.57
CA THR A 661 -7.59 -20.00 -15.65
C THR A 661 -6.96 -20.06 -14.27
N CYS A 662 -7.79 -19.83 -13.24
CA CYS A 662 -7.36 -19.81 -11.84
C CYS A 662 -6.32 -18.72 -11.56
N SER A 663 -6.48 -17.54 -12.17
CA SER A 663 -5.53 -16.43 -12.08
C SER A 663 -5.81 -15.48 -10.92
N SER A 664 -6.95 -15.65 -10.22
CA SER A 664 -7.33 -14.87 -9.05
C SER A 664 -7.74 -15.77 -7.88
N PRO A 665 -7.47 -15.39 -6.61
CA PRO A 665 -7.95 -16.15 -5.45
C PRO A 665 -9.48 -16.37 -5.44
N ALA A 666 -10.25 -15.45 -6.03
CA ALA A 666 -11.70 -15.54 -6.10
C ALA A 666 -12.21 -16.68 -7.01
N ASP A 667 -11.37 -17.19 -7.91
CA ASP A 667 -11.71 -18.30 -8.79
C ASP A 667 -11.78 -19.63 -8.03
N PHE A 668 -11.11 -19.72 -6.88
CA PHE A 668 -10.88 -20.97 -6.19
C PHE A 668 -12.02 -21.34 -5.25
N LYS A 669 -12.28 -22.64 -5.18
CA LYS A 669 -13.21 -23.26 -4.23
C LYS A 669 -12.46 -24.28 -3.41
N PHE A 670 -12.58 -24.20 -2.08
CA PHE A 670 -11.99 -25.18 -1.19
C PHE A 670 -12.93 -26.36 -0.99
N VAL A 671 -12.41 -27.58 -1.07
CA VAL A 671 -13.18 -28.81 -0.87
C VAL A 671 -12.56 -29.58 0.27
N LEU A 672 -13.39 -29.98 1.23
CA LEU A 672 -12.95 -30.86 2.31
C LEU A 672 -12.62 -32.24 1.74
N SER A 673 -11.41 -32.73 1.97
CA SER A 673 -10.86 -33.92 1.34
C SER A 673 -10.21 -34.87 2.34
N ARG A 674 -9.70 -35.98 1.81
CA ARG A 674 -8.89 -36.98 2.51
C ARG A 674 -7.53 -37.15 1.84
N ILE A 675 -6.50 -37.41 2.63
CA ILE A 675 -5.12 -37.67 2.21
C ILE A 675 -5.06 -39.01 1.47
N ASN A 676 -5.48 -40.10 2.11
CA ASN A 676 -5.28 -41.46 1.57
C ASN A 676 -6.55 -41.99 0.94
N SER A 677 -6.45 -42.83 -0.09
CA SER A 677 -7.62 -43.51 -0.66
C SER A 677 -8.32 -44.40 0.38
N ALA A 678 -9.66 -44.38 0.39
CA ALA A 678 -10.46 -45.25 1.25
C ALA A 678 -10.58 -46.66 0.67
N THR A 679 -10.57 -47.67 1.54
CA THR A 679 -10.94 -49.06 1.22
C THR A 679 -12.30 -49.39 1.86
N SER A 680 -12.84 -50.57 1.57
CA SER A 680 -14.06 -51.07 2.23
C SER A 680 -13.94 -51.19 3.76
N SER A 681 -12.71 -51.30 4.28
CA SER A 681 -12.42 -51.36 5.71
C SER A 681 -12.20 -49.99 6.37
N THR A 682 -12.04 -48.94 5.56
CA THR A 682 -11.80 -47.58 6.07
C THR A 682 -13.08 -47.03 6.71
N ALA A 683 -12.96 -46.53 7.95
CA ALA A 683 -14.07 -45.89 8.65
C ALA A 683 -14.71 -44.77 7.81
N LYS A 684 -16.00 -44.49 8.03
CA LYS A 684 -16.70 -43.39 7.34
C LYS A 684 -16.08 -42.04 7.71
N ASP A 685 -16.10 -41.12 6.76
CA ASP A 685 -15.71 -39.73 6.97
C ASP A 685 -16.92 -38.92 7.48
N VAL A 686 -16.70 -37.65 7.81
CA VAL A 686 -17.78 -36.71 8.14
C VAL A 686 -18.81 -36.64 7.00
N ASN A 687 -20.09 -36.55 7.36
CA ASN A 687 -21.14 -36.36 6.38
C ASN A 687 -21.14 -34.91 5.87
N THR A 688 -20.83 -34.72 4.60
CA THR A 688 -20.92 -33.43 3.90
C THR A 688 -21.15 -33.67 2.41
N CYS A 689 -21.69 -32.69 1.70
CA CYS A 689 -21.96 -32.81 0.26
C CYS A 689 -22.79 -34.06 -0.11
N GLY A 690 -23.67 -34.52 0.78
CA GLY A 690 -24.51 -35.71 0.58
C GLY A 690 -23.79 -37.05 0.69
N SER A 691 -22.54 -37.09 1.16
CA SER A 691 -21.72 -38.31 1.26
C SER A 691 -21.05 -38.43 2.63
N THR A 692 -20.83 -39.66 3.10
CA THR A 692 -19.96 -39.98 4.26
C THR A 692 -18.57 -40.45 3.83
N ARG A 693 -18.16 -40.06 2.63
CA ARG A 693 -16.87 -40.39 2.02
C ARG A 693 -16.38 -39.16 1.28
N LEU A 694 -15.30 -38.57 1.77
CA LEU A 694 -14.68 -37.39 1.16
C LEU A 694 -13.90 -37.79 -0.10
N PRO A 695 -13.80 -36.90 -1.11
CA PRO A 695 -12.89 -37.10 -2.24
C PRO A 695 -11.43 -37.03 -1.77
N THR A 696 -10.52 -37.74 -2.46
CA THR A 696 -9.09 -37.62 -2.17
C THR A 696 -8.55 -36.27 -2.63
N GLU A 697 -7.44 -35.81 -2.06
CA GLU A 697 -6.74 -34.59 -2.49
C GLU A 697 -6.47 -34.59 -3.99
N THR A 698 -5.98 -35.73 -4.51
CA THR A 698 -5.76 -35.93 -5.94
C THR A 698 -7.04 -35.75 -6.74
N THR A 699 -8.15 -36.38 -6.32
CA THR A 699 -9.44 -36.19 -7.01
C THR A 699 -9.88 -34.74 -7.03
N VAL A 700 -9.71 -34.00 -5.93
CA VAL A 700 -10.07 -32.57 -5.86
C VAL A 700 -9.20 -31.76 -6.81
N VAL A 701 -7.88 -31.88 -6.71
CA VAL A 701 -6.91 -31.08 -7.48
C VAL A 701 -6.97 -31.41 -8.98
N ASP A 702 -7.28 -32.66 -9.35
CA ASP A 702 -7.43 -33.09 -10.75
C ASP A 702 -8.81 -32.75 -11.33
N THR A 703 -9.78 -32.34 -10.51
CA THR A 703 -11.11 -31.95 -11.01
C THR A 703 -10.99 -30.66 -11.81
N ALA A 704 -11.52 -30.66 -13.04
CA ALA A 704 -11.51 -29.50 -13.90
C ALA A 704 -12.14 -28.27 -13.22
N GLY A 705 -11.35 -27.20 -13.10
CA GLY A 705 -11.69 -25.97 -12.38
C GLY A 705 -10.65 -25.65 -11.31
N CYS A 706 -10.90 -24.61 -10.52
CA CYS A 706 -9.98 -24.12 -9.50
C CYS A 706 -10.32 -24.72 -8.12
N TYR A 707 -10.31 -26.04 -8.01
CA TYR A 707 -10.65 -26.74 -6.77
C TYR A 707 -9.41 -27.04 -5.92
N ALA A 708 -9.31 -26.37 -4.78
CA ALA A 708 -8.26 -26.61 -3.80
C ALA A 708 -8.73 -27.62 -2.75
N SER A 709 -7.84 -28.52 -2.35
CA SER A 709 -8.14 -29.53 -1.32
C SER A 709 -7.79 -29.00 0.07
N ILE A 710 -8.61 -29.35 1.07
CA ILE A 710 -8.30 -29.19 2.50
C ILE A 710 -8.53 -30.55 3.16
N SER A 711 -7.47 -31.27 3.49
CA SER A 711 -7.57 -32.53 4.23
C SER A 711 -7.26 -32.34 5.70
N VAL A 712 -7.95 -33.11 6.54
CA VAL A 712 -7.72 -33.12 7.99
C VAL A 712 -6.85 -34.31 8.34
N GLY A 713 -5.62 -34.04 8.79
CA GLY A 713 -4.63 -35.06 9.10
C GLY A 713 -4.40 -35.23 10.60
N ASN A 714 -4.05 -36.44 11.00
CA ASN A 714 -3.48 -36.74 12.31
C ASN A 714 -1.95 -36.57 12.25
N ALA A 715 -1.36 -35.78 13.15
CA ALA A 715 0.05 -35.42 13.14
C ALA A 715 0.99 -36.58 13.51
N VAL A 716 0.51 -37.56 14.26
CA VAL A 716 1.30 -38.74 14.66
C VAL A 716 1.41 -39.73 13.52
N ALA A 717 0.28 -40.10 12.91
CA ALA A 717 0.22 -41.11 11.86
C ALA A 717 0.43 -40.54 10.44
N LYS A 718 0.30 -39.22 10.25
CA LYS A 718 0.22 -38.57 8.92
C LYS A 718 -0.86 -39.17 8.02
N THR A 719 -1.92 -39.68 8.62
CA THR A 719 -3.10 -40.23 7.95
C THR A 719 -4.32 -39.34 8.16
N ASP A 720 -5.41 -39.69 7.49
CA ASP A 720 -6.71 -39.04 7.69
C ASP A 720 -7.13 -39.05 9.17
N ALA A 721 -7.61 -37.91 9.65
CA ALA A 721 -8.31 -37.77 10.91
C ALA A 721 -9.67 -38.48 10.87
N ASN A 722 -10.24 -38.81 12.03
CA ASN A 722 -11.54 -39.49 12.08
C ASN A 722 -12.71 -38.52 11.79
N ALA A 723 -13.91 -39.07 11.54
CA ALA A 723 -15.09 -38.26 11.22
C ALA A 723 -15.45 -37.20 12.29
N THR A 724 -15.13 -37.43 13.56
CA THR A 724 -15.40 -36.47 14.64
C THR A 724 -14.47 -35.26 14.53
N GLU A 725 -13.18 -35.48 14.28
CA GLU A 725 -12.19 -34.42 14.08
C GLU A 725 -12.46 -33.66 12.78
N GLN A 726 -12.79 -34.38 11.70
CA GLN A 726 -13.19 -33.79 10.43
C GLN A 726 -14.43 -32.88 10.59
N ALA A 727 -15.40 -33.26 11.43
CA ALA A 727 -16.59 -32.44 11.68
C ALA A 727 -16.27 -31.10 12.36
N VAL A 728 -15.25 -31.05 13.22
CA VAL A 728 -14.80 -29.80 13.84
C VAL A 728 -14.25 -28.85 12.77
N VAL A 729 -13.41 -29.34 11.87
CA VAL A 729 -12.84 -28.53 10.77
C VAL A 729 -13.92 -28.09 9.80
N LEU A 730 -14.84 -29.00 9.43
CA LEU A 730 -15.98 -28.70 8.58
C LEU A 730 -16.81 -27.53 9.13
N GLU A 731 -17.10 -27.52 10.43
CA GLU A 731 -17.87 -26.43 11.03
C GLU A 731 -17.07 -25.12 11.05
N LYS A 732 -15.78 -25.18 11.40
CA LYS A 732 -14.91 -24.00 11.50
C LYS A 732 -14.66 -23.31 10.17
N LEU A 733 -14.51 -24.08 9.09
CA LEU A 733 -14.22 -23.58 7.76
C LEU A 733 -15.45 -23.59 6.83
N ARG A 734 -16.66 -23.82 7.37
CA ARG A 734 -17.89 -23.93 6.56
C ARG A 734 -18.08 -22.76 5.58
N SER A 735 -17.69 -21.55 5.98
CA SER A 735 -17.86 -20.34 5.16
C SER A 735 -17.03 -20.32 3.88
N ILE A 736 -15.94 -21.08 3.81
CA ILE A 736 -15.05 -21.13 2.65
C ILE A 736 -15.11 -22.47 1.90
N LEU A 737 -15.76 -23.48 2.48
CA LEU A 737 -15.87 -24.82 1.91
C LEU A 737 -17.01 -24.91 0.87
N SER A 738 -16.75 -25.66 -0.19
CA SER A 738 -17.65 -25.99 -1.29
C SER A 738 -17.63 -27.51 -1.53
N CYS A 739 -18.61 -27.99 -2.29
CA CYS A 739 -18.64 -29.34 -2.82
C CYS A 739 -18.07 -29.37 -4.25
N LEU A 740 -17.60 -30.53 -4.68
CA LEU A 740 -17.35 -30.81 -6.10
C LEU A 740 -18.69 -30.89 -6.86
N PRO A 741 -18.71 -30.58 -8.17
CA PRO A 741 -19.91 -30.59 -9.02
C PRO A 741 -20.51 -31.98 -9.24
#